data_AF-A0A1C6UY49-F1
#
_entry.id   AF-A0A1C6UY49-F1
#
_cell.length_a   1.000
_cell.length_b   1.000
_cell.length_c   1.000
_cell.angle_alpha   90.00
_cell.angle_beta   90.00
_cell.angle_gamma   90.00
#
_symmetry.space_group_name_H-M   'P 1'
#
loop_
_entity.id
_entity.type
_entity.pdbx_description
1 polymer ?
#
loop_
_entity_poly.entity_id
_entity_poly.type
_entity_poly.pdbx_seq_one_letter_code
_entity_poly.pdbx_strand_id
1 'polypeptide(L)'
;MVGGLGRIQLAGDAGDVSRLELFLDLIFVFAFLNVTGVTAEQLNLSGLPRGLLLLVLLWWCWAPFAWLGSTVRLDRGVMPVVMFGLSATLFVMGLTVREAFQDRPGGLSGPLVFAVGYLLVRGTTLTVTVVAAAGEVRPRRLLRRASPPPLAGALFLLAAALVPARVPDEVGREWIRFALVGCAIVAEYGGAMLLGADLWRIGSIPYWAERHGLIILIGFGETIISVGLSQGVATAQPLTPEVLVGALLGVALAGALWWTYFDLARFAAEQALERVAGTRRALLGRDAYSFLHLPMMTGLILVALGLKKVLGELQVGSDKPTPLLTLLVLHGGVLLYLSALVLFEVRTLRILGRSPVLGIVLVAGLAPLAPHLPVLAELALLAAAVGATALADLTVFRRRHRRLHAQIGPAQEHAGVTPKELFFDLVFVYAFLQVAALMADDPTWPGLARGLLVLAVLWQGWCAYAWLAAEVRAENAVVRLVMVLVVALTAMITLASPQALDDSRGGLPGPLVFVACYAAIRLLHLASFGLVAWQDPGWRTPPVRAATPTLVALGLMLVAALLPLPVGDVRQFSPPRVALWVLAIAVDVLGNARVGVRHLSVRSAEHWADRHSLIIIIGLGEAVISMGTAVVYTPVSARIVVAAFLGTALLAALWWTYFGWDSTEGERALAAADLRTRTRLARDAYTWLHLPMVAGIVLVSLGLRKTMSVLGSRGFFELGPPPYPLAHAALFGGVLLYLLGVQAFRWRTTGRGRPARQALTLVVAALLPLTAGLSALLALALLAAACLALTAFEVLRDHERAATGPVPSR
;
A
#
# COMPACT_ATOMS: atom_id res chain seq x y z
N MET A 1 19.05 -11.29 34.31
CA MET A 1 20.00 -11.26 33.17
C MET A 1 19.22 -11.30 31.85
N VAL A 2 18.67 -10.15 31.42
CA VAL A 2 17.89 -9.96 30.15
C VAL A 2 18.35 -8.65 29.47
N GLY A 3 19.66 -8.36 29.51
CA GLY A 3 20.18 -6.99 29.36
C GLY A 3 20.30 -6.42 27.94
N GLY A 4 20.22 -7.24 26.89
CA GLY A 4 20.50 -6.81 25.51
C GLY A 4 19.29 -6.71 24.56
N LEU A 5 18.28 -7.55 24.75
CA LEU A 5 17.09 -7.63 23.88
C LEU A 5 16.08 -6.47 24.08
N GLY A 6 16.20 -5.73 25.19
CA GLY A 6 15.09 -4.92 25.72
C GLY A 6 15.25 -3.41 25.72
N ARG A 7 16.34 -2.84 25.21
CA ARG A 7 16.54 -1.37 25.27
C ARG A 7 15.95 -0.68 24.05
N ILE A 8 15.02 0.23 24.31
CA ILE A 8 14.52 1.20 23.33
C ILE A 8 15.69 2.09 22.92
N GLN A 9 15.96 2.18 21.61
CA GLN A 9 16.99 3.05 21.06
C GLN A 9 16.36 4.34 20.56
N LEU A 10 16.99 5.48 20.88
CA LEU A 10 16.55 6.78 20.40
C LEU A 10 16.92 6.96 18.92
N ALA A 11 16.08 7.65 18.17
CA ALA A 11 16.34 8.05 16.80
C ALA A 11 17.43 9.15 16.77
N GLY A 12 18.35 9.05 15.81
CA GLY A 12 19.32 10.12 15.53
C GLY A 12 18.78 11.13 14.52
N ASP A 13 19.55 12.18 14.26
CA ASP A 13 19.13 13.32 13.42
C ASP A 13 18.91 12.97 11.93
N ALA A 14 19.45 11.84 11.46
CA ALA A 14 19.43 11.40 10.06
C ALA A 14 18.84 9.98 9.89
N GLY A 15 17.78 9.65 10.61
CA GLY A 15 17.07 8.37 10.41
C GLY A 15 16.11 8.45 9.22
N ASP A 16 16.08 7.41 8.39
CA ASP A 16 15.07 7.18 7.34
C ASP A 16 13.88 6.38 7.88
N VAL A 17 12.78 6.37 7.13
CA VAL A 17 11.61 5.53 7.45
C VAL A 17 11.96 4.05 7.34
N SER A 18 11.73 3.29 8.41
CA SER A 18 12.08 1.87 8.41
C SER A 18 11.10 1.02 7.57
N ARG A 19 11.57 -0.13 7.08
CA ARG A 19 10.71 -1.09 6.35
C ARG A 19 9.58 -1.65 7.22
N LEU A 20 9.75 -1.65 8.54
CA LEU A 20 8.75 -2.14 9.48
C LEU A 20 7.60 -1.13 9.64
N GLU A 21 7.93 0.14 9.56
CA GLU A 21 6.96 1.22 9.53
C GLU A 21 6.11 1.19 8.26
N LEU A 22 6.74 0.94 7.10
CA LEU A 22 6.01 0.69 5.86
C LEU A 22 5.11 -0.55 5.95
N PHE A 23 5.52 -1.58 6.70
CA PHE A 23 4.65 -2.73 6.95
C PHE A 23 3.43 -2.37 7.81
N LEU A 24 3.60 -1.53 8.83
CA LEU A 24 2.48 -1.01 9.62
C LEU A 24 1.51 -0.19 8.75
N ASP A 25 2.05 0.63 7.86
CA ASP A 25 1.29 1.47 6.94
C ASP A 25 0.34 0.63 6.03
N LEU A 26 0.70 -0.62 5.70
CA LEU A 26 -0.19 -1.54 4.98
C LEU A 26 -1.49 -1.83 5.73
N ILE A 27 -1.44 -1.88 7.07
CA ILE A 27 -2.62 -2.06 7.90
C ILE A 27 -3.54 -0.83 7.78
N PHE A 28 -2.96 0.36 7.67
CA PHE A 28 -3.72 1.59 7.43
C PHE A 28 -4.33 1.65 6.03
N VAL A 29 -3.64 1.14 5.00
CA VAL A 29 -4.23 0.96 3.65
C VAL A 29 -5.53 0.14 3.77
N PHE A 30 -5.48 -1.02 4.43
CA PHE A 30 -6.66 -1.85 4.65
C PHE A 30 -7.75 -1.14 5.47
N ALA A 31 -7.37 -0.45 6.55
CA ALA A 31 -8.32 0.24 7.40
C ALA A 31 -9.07 1.36 6.66
N PHE A 32 -8.36 2.14 5.82
CA PHE A 32 -8.98 3.18 4.99
C PHE A 32 -9.86 2.59 3.89
N LEU A 33 -9.45 1.51 3.22
CA LEU A 33 -10.29 0.76 2.28
C LEU A 33 -11.64 0.37 2.92
N ASN A 34 -11.62 -0.09 4.17
CA ASN A 34 -12.83 -0.43 4.89
C ASN A 34 -13.68 0.78 5.27
N VAL A 35 -13.06 1.90 5.66
CA VAL A 35 -13.77 3.15 5.94
C VAL A 35 -14.47 3.66 4.67
N THR A 36 -13.77 3.72 3.53
CA THR A 36 -14.37 4.08 2.24
C THR A 36 -15.48 3.10 1.86
N GLY A 37 -15.24 1.79 2.04
CA GLY A 37 -16.19 0.73 1.75
C GLY A 37 -17.51 0.84 2.52
N VAL A 38 -17.45 0.98 3.84
CA VAL A 38 -18.66 1.12 4.69
C VAL A 38 -19.40 2.42 4.40
N THR A 39 -18.67 3.51 4.15
CA THR A 39 -19.26 4.82 3.81
C THR A 39 -19.92 4.78 2.44
N ALA A 40 -19.36 4.02 1.50
CA ALA A 40 -19.97 3.80 0.20
C ALA A 40 -21.27 3.01 0.31
N GLU A 41 -21.31 1.92 1.10
CA GLU A 41 -22.53 1.12 1.27
C GLU A 41 -23.69 1.91 1.87
N GLN A 42 -23.39 2.86 2.75
CA GLN A 42 -24.38 3.69 3.43
C GLN A 42 -24.17 5.18 3.16
N LEU A 43 -24.02 5.57 1.88
CA LEU A 43 -23.82 6.97 1.52
C LEU A 43 -25.11 7.78 1.72
N ASN A 44 -25.30 8.30 2.92
CA ASN A 44 -26.41 9.14 3.35
C ASN A 44 -25.96 10.10 4.48
N LEU A 45 -26.87 10.92 5.00
CA LEU A 45 -26.55 11.93 6.02
C LEU A 45 -26.07 11.36 7.36
N SER A 46 -26.35 10.09 7.69
CA SER A 46 -25.83 9.45 8.91
C SER A 46 -24.56 8.65 8.65
N GLY A 47 -24.47 7.96 7.51
CA GLY A 47 -23.33 7.11 7.16
C GLY A 47 -22.05 7.88 6.83
N LEU A 48 -22.16 9.04 6.18
CA LEU A 48 -20.99 9.90 5.90
C LEU A 48 -20.27 10.34 7.20
N PRO A 49 -20.97 10.91 8.20
CA PRO A 49 -20.36 11.17 9.50
C PRO A 49 -19.74 9.94 10.16
N ARG A 50 -20.36 8.74 10.11
CA ARG A 50 -19.77 7.52 10.71
C ARG A 50 -18.40 7.22 10.10
N GLY A 51 -18.30 7.26 8.78
CA GLY A 51 -17.04 7.06 8.05
C GLY A 51 -15.98 8.08 8.43
N LEU A 52 -16.34 9.36 8.45
CA LEU A 52 -15.43 10.45 8.82
C LEU A 52 -14.94 10.33 10.27
N LEU A 53 -15.80 9.97 11.22
CA LEU A 53 -15.40 9.75 12.61
C LEU A 53 -14.41 8.59 12.73
N LEU A 54 -14.64 7.48 12.01
CA LEU A 54 -13.71 6.35 11.97
C LEU A 54 -12.36 6.74 11.36
N LEU A 55 -12.37 7.53 10.28
CA LEU A 55 -11.14 8.07 9.69
C LEU A 55 -10.35 8.90 10.70
N VAL A 56 -11.00 9.78 11.46
CA VAL A 56 -10.35 10.61 12.49
C VAL A 56 -9.80 9.76 13.64
N LEU A 57 -10.52 8.72 14.07
CA LEU A 57 -10.02 7.79 15.10
C LEU A 57 -8.80 7.02 14.60
N LEU A 58 -8.81 6.53 13.37
CA LEU A 58 -7.65 5.86 12.75
C LEU A 58 -6.47 6.82 12.58
N TRP A 59 -6.72 8.08 12.20
CA TRP A 59 -5.70 9.12 12.19
C TRP A 59 -5.05 9.30 13.56
N TRP A 60 -5.84 9.26 14.63
CA TRP A 60 -5.32 9.31 16.00
C TRP A 60 -4.68 8.01 16.49
N CYS A 61 -4.82 6.89 15.78
CA CYS A 61 -3.94 5.75 15.98
C CYS A 61 -2.57 5.96 15.29
N TRP A 62 -2.57 6.54 14.09
CA TRP A 62 -1.38 6.75 13.27
C TRP A 62 -0.49 7.91 13.74
N ALA A 63 -1.06 9.08 14.04
CA ALA A 63 -0.29 10.29 14.31
C ALA A 63 0.66 10.16 15.52
N PRO A 64 0.25 9.64 16.68
CA PRO A 64 1.16 9.41 17.80
C PRO A 64 2.30 8.45 17.46
N PHE A 65 2.04 7.51 16.56
CA PHE A 65 3.04 6.57 16.09
C PHE A 65 4.09 7.23 15.19
N ALA A 66 3.67 8.12 14.28
CA ALA A 66 4.59 8.94 13.50
C ALA A 66 5.49 9.81 14.42
N TRP A 67 4.90 10.41 15.46
CA TRP A 67 5.65 11.14 16.49
C TRP A 67 6.65 10.25 17.22
N LEU A 68 6.22 9.05 17.63
CA LEU A 68 7.09 8.09 18.30
C LEU A 68 8.30 7.73 17.43
N GLY A 69 8.10 7.40 16.15
CA GLY A 69 9.19 7.05 15.25
C GLY A 69 10.19 8.19 14.97
N SER A 70 9.77 9.45 15.14
CA SER A 70 10.69 10.58 15.07
C SER A 70 11.66 10.66 16.26
N THR A 71 11.39 9.89 17.33
CA THR A 71 12.17 9.91 18.58
C THR A 71 12.79 8.55 18.93
N VAL A 72 12.20 7.45 18.44
CA VAL A 72 12.58 6.08 18.76
C VAL A 72 12.83 5.30 17.47
N ARG A 73 13.89 4.50 17.43
CA ARG A 73 14.12 3.54 16.36
C ARG A 73 13.18 2.34 16.50
N LEU A 74 12.19 2.29 15.61
CA LEU A 74 11.12 1.29 15.64
C LEU A 74 11.57 -0.09 15.11
N ASP A 75 12.70 -0.14 14.40
CA ASP A 75 13.29 -1.33 13.80
C ASP A 75 14.31 -2.06 14.69
N ARG A 76 14.59 -1.55 15.91
CA ARG A 76 15.68 -2.04 16.78
C ARG A 76 15.20 -2.48 18.16
N GLY A 77 15.97 -3.39 18.77
CA GLY A 77 15.71 -3.89 20.12
C GLY A 77 14.37 -4.61 20.23
N VAL A 78 13.57 -4.24 21.22
CA VAL A 78 12.23 -4.83 21.45
C VAL A 78 11.15 -4.25 20.54
N MET A 79 11.42 -3.10 19.90
CA MET A 79 10.41 -2.37 19.13
C MET A 79 9.80 -3.18 17.99
N PRO A 80 10.54 -4.03 17.24
CA PRO A 80 9.93 -4.87 16.23
C PRO A 80 8.80 -5.79 16.73
N VAL A 81 8.95 -6.38 17.91
CA VAL A 81 7.91 -7.24 18.51
C VAL A 81 6.69 -6.40 18.89
N VAL A 82 6.91 -5.24 19.51
CA VAL A 82 5.85 -4.28 19.85
C VAL A 82 5.10 -3.84 18.60
N MET A 83 5.82 -3.51 17.55
CA MET A 83 5.31 -3.10 16.24
C MET A 83 4.42 -4.16 15.60
N PHE A 84 4.86 -5.43 15.54
CA PHE A 84 4.03 -6.49 14.98
C PHE A 84 2.78 -6.78 15.82
N GLY A 85 2.88 -6.69 17.15
CA GLY A 85 1.72 -6.78 18.04
C GLY A 85 0.72 -5.64 17.82
N LEU A 86 1.21 -4.42 17.59
CA LEU A 86 0.40 -3.27 17.21
C LEU A 86 -0.23 -3.44 15.83
N SER A 87 0.52 -3.94 14.84
CA SER A 87 -0.02 -4.25 13.50
C SER A 87 -1.18 -5.23 13.58
N ALA A 88 -1.05 -6.30 14.37
CA ALA A 88 -2.13 -7.28 14.56
C ALA A 88 -3.34 -6.66 15.26
N THR A 89 -3.12 -5.82 16.27
CA THR A 89 -4.19 -5.09 16.98
C THR A 89 -4.92 -4.12 16.05
N LEU A 90 -4.18 -3.32 15.27
CA LEU A 90 -4.73 -2.40 14.28
C LEU A 90 -5.44 -3.13 13.14
N PHE A 91 -4.95 -4.31 12.75
CA PHE A 91 -5.62 -5.12 11.75
C PHE A 91 -6.98 -5.59 12.26
N VAL A 92 -7.05 -6.09 13.50
CA VAL A 92 -8.33 -6.45 14.16
C VAL A 92 -9.26 -5.23 14.27
N MET A 93 -8.74 -4.05 14.64
CA MET A 93 -9.53 -2.82 14.60
C MET A 93 -10.07 -2.53 13.18
N GLY A 94 -9.23 -2.69 12.16
CA GLY A 94 -9.58 -2.58 10.75
C GLY A 94 -10.71 -3.53 10.33
N LEU A 95 -10.71 -4.77 10.83
CA LEU A 95 -11.80 -5.75 10.61
C LEU A 95 -13.11 -5.30 11.25
N THR A 96 -13.03 -4.65 12.42
CA THR A 96 -14.21 -4.18 13.18
C THR A 96 -14.78 -2.85 12.71
N VAL A 97 -14.15 -2.16 11.75
CA VAL A 97 -14.60 -0.84 11.22
C VAL A 97 -16.08 -0.86 10.83
N ARG A 98 -16.55 -1.96 10.22
CA ARG A 98 -17.95 -2.13 9.76
C ARG A 98 -18.94 -2.39 10.89
N GLU A 99 -18.46 -2.84 12.05
CA GLU A 99 -19.28 -3.16 13.23
C GLU A 99 -19.08 -2.14 14.36
N ALA A 100 -18.19 -1.16 14.19
CA ALA A 100 -17.83 -0.18 15.21
C ALA A 100 -19.03 0.65 15.73
N PHE A 101 -20.06 0.85 14.90
CA PHE A 101 -21.29 1.57 15.26
C PHE A 101 -22.52 0.68 15.44
N GLN A 102 -22.50 -0.57 14.97
CA GLN A 102 -23.62 -1.49 15.07
C GLN A 102 -23.11 -2.93 15.12
N ASP A 103 -23.52 -3.67 16.15
CA ASP A 103 -23.15 -5.07 16.31
C ASP A 103 -23.89 -5.95 15.30
N ARG A 104 -23.18 -6.95 14.74
CA ARG A 104 -23.82 -8.02 13.99
C ARG A 104 -24.17 -9.18 14.92
N PRO A 105 -25.35 -9.80 14.77
CA PRO A 105 -25.74 -10.92 15.61
C PRO A 105 -24.79 -12.11 15.42
N GLY A 106 -24.52 -12.85 16.51
CA GLY A 106 -23.67 -14.05 16.50
C GLY A 106 -22.15 -13.83 16.63
N GLY A 107 -21.70 -12.57 16.70
CA GLY A 107 -20.30 -12.19 16.91
C GLY A 107 -19.97 -11.68 18.32
N LEU A 108 -18.72 -11.29 18.52
CA LEU A 108 -18.28 -10.40 19.60
C LEU A 108 -18.84 -9.00 19.37
N SER A 109 -18.92 -8.17 20.42
CA SER A 109 -19.33 -6.77 20.26
C SER A 109 -18.26 -5.98 19.49
N GLY A 110 -18.53 -5.64 18.24
CA GLY A 110 -17.67 -4.87 17.34
C GLY A 110 -17.22 -3.52 17.92
N PRO A 111 -18.12 -2.68 18.48
CA PRO A 111 -17.76 -1.42 19.14
C PRO A 111 -16.81 -1.65 20.32
N LEU A 112 -17.01 -2.72 21.10
CA LEU A 112 -16.14 -3.04 22.23
C LEU A 112 -14.76 -3.52 21.74
N VAL A 113 -14.70 -4.39 20.74
CA VAL A 113 -13.42 -4.84 20.16
C VAL A 113 -12.66 -3.64 19.57
N PHE A 114 -13.35 -2.73 18.87
CA PHE A 114 -12.75 -1.51 18.33
C PHE A 114 -12.21 -0.61 19.46
N ALA A 115 -13.00 -0.35 20.51
CA ALA A 115 -12.61 0.50 21.64
C ALA A 115 -11.44 -0.08 22.44
N VAL A 116 -11.43 -1.40 22.68
CA VAL A 116 -10.32 -2.10 23.35
C VAL A 116 -9.06 -2.06 22.47
N GLY A 117 -9.19 -2.30 21.17
CA GLY A 117 -8.07 -2.17 20.24
C GLY A 117 -7.48 -0.76 20.25
N TYR A 118 -8.33 0.28 20.21
CA TYR A 118 -7.91 1.68 20.29
C TYR A 118 -7.15 1.96 21.59
N LEU A 119 -7.68 1.50 22.73
CA LEU A 119 -7.02 1.62 24.03
C LEU A 119 -5.65 0.94 24.04
N LEU A 120 -5.52 -0.27 23.48
CA LEU A 120 -4.25 -1.00 23.40
C LEU A 120 -3.22 -0.24 22.54
N VAL A 121 -3.62 0.29 21.38
CA VAL A 121 -2.74 1.06 20.50
C VAL A 121 -2.25 2.34 21.18
N ARG A 122 -3.18 3.11 21.76
CA ARG A 122 -2.85 4.38 22.44
C ARG A 122 -2.05 4.14 23.72
N GLY A 123 -2.43 3.15 24.51
CA GLY A 123 -1.74 2.77 25.74
C GLY A 123 -0.32 2.29 25.50
N THR A 124 -0.10 1.48 24.46
CA THR A 124 1.24 1.03 24.06
C THR A 124 2.10 2.22 23.61
N THR A 125 1.59 3.09 22.74
CA THR A 125 2.33 4.25 22.25
C THR A 125 2.72 5.20 23.39
N LEU A 126 1.80 5.46 24.33
CA LEU A 126 2.08 6.24 25.53
C LEU A 126 3.14 5.57 26.41
N THR A 127 3.04 4.26 26.62
CA THR A 127 3.99 3.49 27.43
C THR A 127 5.39 3.55 26.84
N VAL A 128 5.53 3.30 25.53
CA VAL A 128 6.84 3.38 24.85
C VAL A 128 7.41 4.79 24.96
N THR A 129 6.61 5.83 24.74
CA THR A 129 7.05 7.23 24.87
C THR A 129 7.56 7.53 26.28
N VAL A 130 6.83 7.10 27.32
CA VAL A 130 7.22 7.31 28.72
C VAL A 130 8.50 6.55 29.08
N VAL A 131 8.66 5.31 28.59
CA VAL A 131 9.87 4.50 28.83
C VAL A 131 11.07 5.09 28.07
N ALA A 132 10.89 5.52 26.83
CA ALA A 132 11.95 6.14 26.03
C ALA A 132 12.46 7.45 26.65
N ALA A 133 11.57 8.25 27.22
CA ALA A 133 11.91 9.53 27.86
C ALA A 133 12.46 9.37 29.30
N ALA A 134 12.52 8.15 29.85
CA ALA A 134 12.84 7.93 31.25
C ALA A 134 14.25 8.36 31.67
N GLY A 135 15.18 8.48 30.71
CA GLY A 135 16.54 8.98 30.94
C GLY A 135 16.66 10.50 31.03
N GLU A 136 15.70 11.25 30.47
CA GLU A 136 15.76 12.72 30.38
C GLU A 136 14.79 13.43 31.31
N VAL A 137 13.61 12.82 31.54
CA VAL A 137 12.51 13.42 32.29
C VAL A 137 12.00 12.42 33.32
N ARG A 138 11.56 12.89 34.49
CA ARG A 138 10.90 12.03 35.49
C ARG A 138 9.67 11.35 34.85
N PRO A 139 9.68 10.01 34.63
CA PRO A 139 8.62 9.31 33.88
C PRO A 139 7.23 9.56 34.44
N ARG A 140 7.12 9.62 35.78
CA ARG A 140 5.86 9.88 36.49
C ARG A 140 5.26 11.25 36.14
N ARG A 141 6.09 12.28 35.93
CA ARG A 141 5.63 13.62 35.56
C ARG A 141 5.15 13.64 34.10
N LEU A 142 5.89 12.99 33.22
CA LEU A 142 5.52 12.86 31.81
C LEU A 142 4.20 12.09 31.66
N LEU A 143 4.07 10.93 32.32
CA LEU A 143 2.86 10.13 32.32
C LEU A 143 1.65 10.93 32.81
N ARG A 144 1.74 11.61 33.96
CA ARG A 144 0.65 12.44 34.49
C ARG A 144 0.22 13.58 33.57
N ARG A 145 1.14 14.09 32.75
CA ARG A 145 0.86 15.17 31.79
C ARG A 145 0.27 14.63 30.50
N ALA A 146 0.81 13.55 29.95
CA ALA A 146 0.46 13.04 28.63
C ALA A 146 -0.70 12.03 28.62
N SER A 147 -1.02 11.39 29.75
CA SER A 147 -2.09 10.38 29.84
C SER A 147 -3.54 10.90 29.77
N PRO A 148 -3.91 12.12 30.23
CA PRO A 148 -5.32 12.50 30.32
C PRO A 148 -6.07 12.48 28.98
N PRO A 149 -5.54 13.03 27.87
CA PRO A 149 -6.25 12.98 26.58
C PRO A 149 -6.54 11.57 26.05
N PRO A 150 -5.56 10.65 25.92
CA PRO A 150 -5.85 9.30 25.44
C PRO A 150 -6.71 8.49 26.42
N LEU A 151 -6.59 8.72 27.73
CA LEU A 151 -7.47 8.07 28.72
C LEU A 151 -8.92 8.56 28.59
N ALA A 152 -9.12 9.86 28.45
CA ALA A 152 -10.45 10.43 28.22
C ALA A 152 -11.06 9.92 26.91
N GLY A 153 -10.29 9.94 25.82
CA GLY A 153 -10.70 9.36 24.54
C GLY A 153 -11.11 7.90 24.64
N ALA A 154 -10.29 7.06 25.30
CA ALA A 154 -10.59 5.66 25.51
C ALA A 154 -11.83 5.44 26.39
N LEU A 155 -12.02 6.22 27.45
CA LEU A 155 -13.21 6.14 28.31
C LEU A 155 -14.49 6.50 27.53
N PHE A 156 -14.44 7.54 26.69
CA PHE A 156 -15.57 7.90 25.83
C PHE A 156 -15.87 6.82 24.78
N LEU A 157 -14.86 6.17 24.20
CA LEU A 157 -15.07 5.06 23.26
C LEU A 157 -15.62 3.80 23.95
N LEU A 158 -15.14 3.47 25.15
CA LEU A 158 -15.71 2.38 25.95
C LEU A 158 -17.16 2.70 26.35
N ALA A 159 -17.46 3.95 26.72
CA ALA A 159 -18.81 4.40 26.96
C ALA A 159 -19.66 4.30 25.69
N ALA A 160 -19.12 4.67 24.51
CA ALA A 160 -19.81 4.55 23.23
C ALA A 160 -20.13 3.09 22.85
N ALA A 161 -19.32 2.14 23.32
CA ALA A 161 -19.60 0.72 23.16
C ALA A 161 -20.67 0.20 24.14
N LEU A 162 -20.62 0.62 25.41
CA LEU A 162 -21.41 0.01 26.50
C LEU A 162 -22.71 0.73 26.85
N VAL A 163 -22.74 2.06 26.79
CA VAL A 163 -23.88 2.89 27.21
C VAL A 163 -25.06 2.76 26.24
N PRO A 164 -24.87 2.87 24.90
CA PRO A 164 -25.98 2.77 23.96
C PRO A 164 -26.72 1.43 24.01
N ALA A 165 -26.06 0.35 24.45
CA ALA A 165 -26.69 -0.96 24.63
C ALA A 165 -27.81 -0.96 25.69
N ARG A 166 -27.82 0.03 26.60
CA ARG A 166 -28.88 0.19 27.63
C ARG A 166 -30.02 1.10 27.20
N VAL A 167 -29.92 1.73 26.03
CA VAL A 167 -30.93 2.68 25.52
C VAL A 167 -31.95 1.89 24.69
N PRO A 168 -33.25 1.92 25.06
CA PRO A 168 -34.28 1.17 24.35
C PRO A 168 -34.51 1.69 22.92
N ASP A 169 -34.48 3.01 22.76
CA ASP A 169 -34.73 3.70 21.49
C ASP A 169 -33.52 3.62 20.54
N GLU A 170 -33.76 3.21 19.30
CA GLU A 170 -32.71 3.03 18.29
C GLU A 170 -32.07 4.36 17.87
N VAL A 171 -32.88 5.41 17.74
CA VAL A 171 -32.41 6.74 17.33
C VAL A 171 -31.53 7.34 18.42
N GLY A 172 -32.00 7.31 19.68
CA GLY A 172 -31.25 7.75 20.85
C GLY A 172 -29.95 6.96 21.03
N ARG A 173 -29.98 5.64 20.82
CA ARG A 173 -28.78 4.77 20.84
C ARG A 173 -27.73 5.27 19.86
N GLU A 174 -28.12 5.59 18.63
CA GLU A 174 -27.21 6.04 17.59
C GLU A 174 -26.63 7.43 17.91
N TRP A 175 -27.47 8.40 18.27
CA TRP A 175 -27.03 9.76 18.59
C TRP A 175 -26.14 9.82 19.83
N ILE A 176 -26.43 9.04 20.87
CA ILE A 176 -25.57 8.95 22.06
C ILE A 176 -24.21 8.39 21.67
N ARG A 177 -24.16 7.37 20.81
CA ARG A 177 -22.90 6.82 20.32
C ARG A 177 -22.10 7.85 19.53
N PHE A 178 -22.74 8.56 18.61
CA PHE A 178 -22.10 9.65 17.88
C PHE A 178 -21.54 10.74 18.80
N ALA A 179 -22.34 11.17 19.78
CA ALA A 179 -21.93 12.19 20.74
C ALA A 179 -20.71 11.74 21.53
N LEU A 180 -20.70 10.49 22.04
CA LEU A 180 -19.59 9.93 22.79
C LEU A 180 -18.32 9.78 21.92
N VAL A 181 -18.45 9.31 20.68
CA VAL A 181 -17.31 9.26 19.74
C VAL A 181 -16.80 10.67 19.42
N GLY A 182 -17.69 11.64 19.23
CA GLY A 182 -17.34 13.05 19.06
C GLY A 182 -16.59 13.61 20.27
N CYS A 183 -17.05 13.32 21.49
CA CYS A 183 -16.36 13.66 22.73
C CYS A 183 -14.96 13.02 22.81
N ALA A 184 -14.80 11.77 22.36
CA ALA A 184 -13.50 11.12 22.31
C ALA A 184 -12.52 11.89 21.39
N ILE A 185 -12.98 12.28 20.20
CA ILE A 185 -12.18 13.07 19.25
C ILE A 185 -11.84 14.44 19.81
N VAL A 186 -12.82 15.14 20.41
CA VAL A 186 -12.60 16.45 21.03
C VAL A 186 -11.60 16.35 22.18
N ALA A 187 -11.66 15.29 23.00
CA ALA A 187 -10.71 15.06 24.09
C ALA A 187 -9.28 14.88 23.56
N GLU A 188 -9.10 14.13 22.47
CA GLU A 188 -7.78 13.90 21.85
C GLU A 188 -7.23 15.17 21.19
N TYR A 189 -8.03 15.87 20.37
CA TYR A 189 -7.64 17.12 19.73
C TYR A 189 -7.37 18.24 20.72
N GLY A 190 -8.32 18.47 21.64
CA GLY A 190 -8.19 19.46 22.70
C GLY A 190 -6.98 19.16 23.57
N GLY A 191 -6.77 17.88 23.90
CA GLY A 191 -5.57 17.41 24.58
C GLY A 191 -4.29 17.75 23.82
N ALA A 192 -4.19 17.42 22.53
CA ALA A 192 -3.01 17.72 21.73
C ALA A 192 -2.75 19.25 21.55
N MET A 193 -3.81 20.06 21.61
CA MET A 193 -3.69 21.52 21.60
C MET A 193 -3.21 22.09 22.94
N LEU A 194 -3.73 21.54 24.05
CA LEU A 194 -3.44 21.99 25.43
C LEU A 194 -2.11 21.46 25.97
N LEU A 195 -1.65 20.29 25.50
CA LEU A 195 -0.36 19.74 25.86
C LEU A 195 0.77 20.65 25.34
N GLY A 196 1.58 21.17 26.25
CA GLY A 196 2.67 22.08 25.94
C GLY A 196 3.65 21.50 24.90
N ALA A 197 4.18 22.37 24.04
CA ALA A 197 5.10 22.04 22.96
C ALA A 197 6.36 21.27 23.41
N ASP A 198 6.73 21.37 24.70
CA ASP A 198 7.87 20.67 25.29
C ASP A 198 7.75 19.14 25.23
N LEU A 199 6.52 18.62 25.07
CA LEU A 199 6.23 17.19 24.93
C LEU A 199 6.40 16.69 23.49
N TRP A 200 6.52 17.60 22.53
CA TRP A 200 6.57 17.32 21.11
C TRP A 200 7.99 17.60 20.62
N ARG A 201 8.70 16.56 20.17
CA ARG A 201 10.04 16.70 19.60
C ARG A 201 10.10 15.97 18.27
N ILE A 202 10.66 16.64 17.28
CA ILE A 202 10.96 16.06 15.96
C ILE A 202 12.46 15.83 15.95
N GLY A 203 12.88 14.56 16.01
CA GLY A 203 14.29 14.19 15.94
C GLY A 203 14.85 14.35 14.53
N SER A 204 14.25 13.66 13.55
CA SER A 204 14.62 13.75 12.13
C SER A 204 13.55 14.49 11.33
N ILE A 205 13.93 15.59 10.68
CA ILE A 205 13.06 16.37 9.79
C ILE A 205 12.76 15.62 8.48
N PRO A 206 13.76 15.02 7.80
CA PRO A 206 13.52 14.22 6.60
C PRO A 206 12.55 13.07 6.86
N TYR A 207 12.76 12.31 7.94
CA TYR A 207 11.82 11.26 8.37
C TYR A 207 10.41 11.80 8.57
N TRP A 208 10.27 12.93 9.26
CA TRP A 208 8.97 13.50 9.57
C TRP A 208 8.21 13.90 8.30
N ALA A 209 8.88 14.59 7.38
CA ALA A 209 8.31 14.96 6.10
C ALA A 209 8.00 13.73 5.23
N GLU A 210 8.91 12.74 5.22
CA GLU A 210 8.75 11.50 4.48
C GLU A 210 7.53 10.71 4.95
N ARG A 211 7.36 10.51 6.27
CA ARG A 211 6.21 9.80 6.83
C ARG A 211 4.87 10.38 6.44
N HIS A 212 4.77 11.70 6.46
CA HIS A 212 3.54 12.37 6.06
C HIS A 212 3.35 12.37 4.54
N GLY A 213 4.43 12.35 3.76
CA GLY A 213 4.35 12.03 2.33
C GLY A 213 3.79 10.63 2.08
N LEU A 214 4.24 9.63 2.84
CA LEU A 214 3.80 8.24 2.70
C LEU A 214 2.32 8.04 3.04
N ILE A 215 1.80 8.67 4.09
CA ILE A 215 0.36 8.58 4.40
C ILE A 215 -0.51 9.25 3.33
N ILE A 216 -0.03 10.34 2.71
CA ILE A 216 -0.70 10.97 1.55
C ILE A 216 -0.64 10.05 0.32
N LEU A 217 0.48 9.36 0.08
CA LEU A 217 0.58 8.30 -0.95
C LEU A 217 -0.42 7.17 -0.71
N ILE A 218 -0.66 6.77 0.55
CA ILE A 218 -1.70 5.80 0.89
C ILE A 218 -3.09 6.30 0.51
N GLY A 219 -3.41 7.58 0.73
CA GLY A 219 -4.66 8.20 0.26
C GLY A 219 -4.81 8.19 -1.27
N PHE A 220 -3.74 8.40 -2.01
CA PHE A 220 -3.75 8.19 -3.46
C PHE A 220 -3.95 6.71 -3.83
N GLY A 221 -3.39 5.79 -3.05
CA GLY A 221 -3.58 4.35 -3.23
C GLY A 221 -5.03 3.96 -3.10
N GLU A 222 -5.68 4.45 -2.05
CA GLU A 222 -7.11 4.30 -1.84
C GLU A 222 -7.93 4.81 -3.02
N THR A 223 -7.52 5.95 -3.60
CA THR A 223 -8.19 6.54 -4.77
C THR A 223 -8.06 5.64 -6.01
N ILE A 224 -6.85 5.15 -6.32
CA ILE A 224 -6.59 4.26 -7.45
C ILE A 224 -7.29 2.91 -7.28
N ILE A 225 -7.22 2.32 -6.08
CA ILE A 225 -7.91 1.07 -5.76
C ILE A 225 -9.42 1.27 -5.86
N SER A 226 -9.97 2.39 -5.35
CA SER A 226 -11.41 2.70 -5.45
C SER A 226 -11.91 2.84 -6.89
N VAL A 227 -11.11 3.44 -7.78
CA VAL A 227 -11.40 3.47 -9.22
C VAL A 227 -11.50 2.05 -9.78
N GLY A 228 -10.53 1.20 -9.50
CA GLY A 228 -10.51 -0.18 -9.95
C GLY A 228 -11.65 -1.05 -9.38
N LEU A 229 -11.92 -0.91 -8.09
CA LEU A 229 -12.96 -1.65 -7.37
C LEU A 229 -14.38 -1.18 -7.67
N SER A 230 -14.55 -0.06 -8.38
CA SER A 230 -15.87 0.42 -8.80
C SER A 230 -16.62 -0.59 -9.68
N GLN A 231 -15.88 -1.46 -10.40
CA GLN A 231 -16.44 -2.52 -11.26
C GLN A 231 -16.51 -3.90 -10.56
N GLY A 232 -16.23 -3.95 -9.26
CA GLY A 232 -16.16 -5.18 -8.47
C GLY A 232 -14.77 -5.82 -8.40
N VAL A 233 -14.62 -6.76 -7.46
CA VAL A 233 -13.37 -7.50 -7.23
C VAL A 233 -13.46 -8.82 -7.97
N ALA A 234 -12.56 -9.07 -8.94
CA ALA A 234 -12.48 -10.35 -9.68
C ALA A 234 -13.76 -10.82 -10.40
N THR A 235 -14.78 -9.97 -10.46
CA THR A 235 -15.95 -10.16 -11.31
C THR A 235 -15.63 -9.70 -12.72
N ALA A 236 -15.79 -10.59 -13.70
CA ALA A 236 -15.68 -10.26 -15.12
C ALA A 236 -16.92 -9.49 -15.60
N GLN A 237 -17.08 -8.25 -15.10
CA GLN A 237 -18.10 -7.34 -15.61
C GLN A 237 -17.71 -6.87 -17.02
N PRO A 238 -18.67 -6.71 -17.95
CA PRO A 238 -18.38 -6.23 -19.30
C PRO A 238 -17.58 -4.94 -19.29
N LEU A 239 -16.39 -4.95 -19.92
CA LEU A 239 -15.60 -3.73 -20.08
C LEU A 239 -16.26 -2.86 -21.14
N THR A 240 -16.82 -1.71 -20.76
CA THR A 240 -17.39 -0.77 -21.72
C THR A 240 -16.42 0.40 -21.97
N PRO A 241 -16.50 1.08 -23.14
CA PRO A 241 -15.71 2.28 -23.38
C PRO A 241 -15.88 3.33 -22.29
N GLU A 242 -17.10 3.48 -21.75
CA GLU A 242 -17.43 4.42 -20.69
C GLU A 242 -16.66 4.10 -19.41
N VAL A 243 -16.65 2.83 -18.99
CA VAL A 243 -15.88 2.38 -17.82
C VAL A 243 -14.39 2.62 -18.02
N LEU A 244 -13.84 2.33 -19.21
CA LEU A 244 -12.42 2.56 -19.48
C LEU A 244 -12.07 4.06 -19.43
N VAL A 245 -12.86 4.92 -20.07
CA VAL A 245 -12.67 6.37 -20.07
C VAL A 245 -12.85 6.95 -18.66
N GLY A 246 -13.87 6.52 -17.92
CA GLY A 246 -14.11 6.93 -16.54
C GLY A 246 -12.94 6.56 -15.62
N ALA A 247 -12.42 5.33 -15.73
CA ALA A 247 -11.26 4.90 -14.96
C ALA A 247 -9.99 5.71 -15.30
N LEU A 248 -9.74 5.97 -16.59
CA LEU A 248 -8.64 6.84 -17.03
C LEU A 248 -8.77 8.26 -16.45
N LEU A 249 -9.96 8.85 -16.48
CA LEU A 249 -10.24 10.18 -15.91
C LEU A 249 -10.06 10.19 -14.38
N GLY A 250 -10.51 9.15 -13.67
CA GLY A 250 -10.32 9.00 -12.23
C GLY A 250 -8.84 8.90 -11.83
N VAL A 251 -8.04 8.13 -12.57
CA VAL A 251 -6.59 8.06 -12.34
C VAL A 251 -5.90 9.37 -12.74
N ALA A 252 -6.33 10.03 -13.82
CA ALA A 252 -5.82 11.34 -14.20
C ALA A 252 -6.10 12.41 -13.13
N LEU A 253 -7.29 12.40 -12.53
CA LEU A 253 -7.63 13.26 -11.39
C LEU A 253 -6.71 12.97 -10.19
N ALA A 254 -6.51 11.71 -9.83
CA ALA A 254 -5.60 11.33 -8.75
C ALA A 254 -4.15 11.78 -9.05
N GLY A 255 -3.68 11.60 -10.29
CA GLY A 255 -2.36 12.04 -10.74
C GLY A 255 -2.19 13.56 -10.72
N ALA A 256 -3.23 14.33 -11.07
CA ALA A 256 -3.21 15.79 -11.01
C ALA A 256 -3.18 16.29 -9.55
N LEU A 257 -3.95 15.70 -8.65
CA LEU A 257 -3.89 16.00 -7.22
C LEU A 257 -2.53 15.62 -6.61
N TRP A 258 -1.98 14.46 -6.99
CA TRP A 258 -0.64 14.03 -6.60
C TRP A 258 0.42 15.02 -7.02
N TRP A 259 0.32 15.55 -8.25
CA TRP A 259 1.21 16.59 -8.76
C TRP A 259 1.25 17.80 -7.84
N THR A 260 0.10 18.32 -7.42
CA THR A 260 0.05 19.56 -6.61
C THR A 260 0.82 19.47 -5.29
N TYR A 261 0.84 18.29 -4.63
CA TYR A 261 1.53 18.13 -3.34
C TYR A 261 3.02 17.75 -3.51
N PHE A 262 3.34 16.81 -4.40
CA PHE A 262 4.70 16.27 -4.55
C PHE A 262 5.59 17.08 -5.50
N ASP A 263 5.06 18.10 -6.17
CA ASP A 263 5.88 19.01 -6.96
C ASP A 263 6.66 19.99 -6.09
N LEU A 264 6.01 20.61 -5.11
CA LEU A 264 6.62 21.68 -4.33
C LEU A 264 6.33 21.57 -2.83
N ALA A 265 5.06 21.37 -2.46
CA ALA A 265 4.59 21.56 -1.09
C ALA A 265 5.32 20.66 -0.08
N ARG A 266 5.55 19.39 -0.41
CA ARG A 266 6.32 18.45 0.44
C ARG A 266 7.71 19.01 0.78
N PHE A 267 8.52 19.28 -0.25
CA PHE A 267 9.93 19.67 -0.09
C PHE A 267 10.06 21.06 0.54
N ALA A 268 9.15 21.96 0.18
CA ALA A 268 9.14 23.30 0.74
C ALA A 268 8.81 23.28 2.25
N ALA A 269 7.87 22.43 2.68
CA ALA A 269 7.52 22.29 4.08
C ALA A 269 8.63 21.65 4.92
N GLU A 270 9.39 20.73 4.35
CA GLU A 270 10.58 20.16 4.97
C GLU A 270 11.62 21.25 5.28
N GLN A 271 11.94 22.09 4.29
CA GLN A 271 12.82 23.25 4.51
C GLN A 271 12.27 24.26 5.51
N ALA A 272 10.94 24.42 5.58
CA ALA A 272 10.34 25.29 6.58
C ALA A 272 10.59 24.78 8.02
N LEU A 273 10.62 23.46 8.23
CA LEU A 273 11.00 22.86 9.51
C LEU A 273 12.47 23.03 9.83
N GLU A 274 13.36 22.96 8.82
CA GLU A 274 14.81 23.18 9.00
C GLU A 274 15.12 24.58 9.51
N ARG A 275 14.40 25.59 9.00
CA ARG A 275 14.58 27.01 9.35
C ARG A 275 14.13 27.38 10.76
N VAL A 276 13.41 26.49 11.45
CA VAL A 276 12.81 26.77 12.77
C VAL A 276 13.34 25.76 13.79
N ALA A 277 13.57 26.16 15.03
CA ALA A 277 14.11 25.29 16.09
C ALA A 277 13.21 25.24 17.34
N GLY A 278 13.45 24.23 18.19
CA GLY A 278 12.82 24.06 19.49
C GLY A 278 11.29 23.99 19.44
N THR A 279 10.63 24.63 20.41
CA THR A 279 9.17 24.72 20.56
C THR A 279 8.45 25.15 19.28
N ARG A 280 9.03 26.10 18.52
CA ARG A 280 8.40 26.58 17.28
C ARG A 280 8.40 25.51 16.19
N ARG A 281 9.44 24.66 16.11
CA ARG A 281 9.48 23.52 15.18
C ARG A 281 8.42 22.50 15.55
N ALA A 282 8.31 22.17 16.82
CA ALA A 282 7.31 21.24 17.33
C ALA A 282 5.86 21.71 17.03
N LEU A 283 5.57 22.99 17.26
CA LEU A 283 4.26 23.59 16.94
C LEU A 283 4.01 23.61 15.43
N LEU A 284 5.01 23.97 14.61
CA LEU A 284 4.88 23.92 13.16
C LEU A 284 4.61 22.48 12.67
N GLY A 285 5.31 21.49 13.23
CA GLY A 285 5.08 20.08 12.95
C GLY A 285 3.67 19.63 13.33
N ARG A 286 3.21 19.94 14.55
CA ARG A 286 1.84 19.61 14.97
C ARG A 286 0.79 20.26 14.06
N ASP A 287 0.89 21.57 13.86
CA ASP A 287 -0.14 22.32 13.13
C ASP A 287 -0.16 21.95 11.64
N ALA A 288 1.01 21.91 10.98
CA ALA A 288 1.10 21.65 9.56
C ALA A 288 0.98 20.16 9.22
N TYR A 289 1.62 19.29 10.00
CA TYR A 289 1.69 17.86 9.69
C TYR A 289 0.64 17.03 10.42
N SER A 290 0.41 17.22 11.72
CA SER A 290 -0.62 16.42 12.42
C SER A 290 -2.05 16.95 12.23
N PHE A 291 -2.24 18.26 12.06
CA PHE A 291 -3.58 18.85 11.93
C PHE A 291 -3.98 19.13 10.47
N LEU A 292 -3.15 19.80 9.66
CA LEU A 292 -3.52 20.14 8.28
C LEU A 292 -3.40 18.98 7.28
N HIS A 293 -2.64 17.93 7.57
CA HIS A 293 -2.67 16.74 6.71
C HIS A 293 -3.93 15.89 6.89
N LEU A 294 -4.59 15.92 8.06
CA LEU A 294 -5.85 15.21 8.22
C LEU A 294 -6.92 15.67 7.21
N PRO A 295 -7.22 16.97 7.04
CA PRO A 295 -8.20 17.39 6.05
C PRO A 295 -7.71 17.13 4.62
N MET A 296 -6.40 17.19 4.33
CA MET A 296 -5.88 16.72 3.03
C MET A 296 -6.22 15.24 2.81
N MET A 297 -5.89 14.37 3.77
CA MET A 297 -6.19 12.94 3.72
C MET A 297 -7.69 12.67 3.64
N THR A 298 -8.49 13.39 4.42
CA THR A 298 -9.96 13.33 4.38
C THR A 298 -10.49 13.71 3.01
N GLY A 299 -9.94 14.75 2.39
CA GLY A 299 -10.25 15.14 1.02
C GLY A 299 -9.98 14.00 0.04
N LEU A 300 -8.83 13.33 0.13
CA LEU A 300 -8.50 12.18 -0.72
C LEU A 300 -9.45 10.99 -0.49
N ILE A 301 -9.79 10.66 0.75
CA ILE A 301 -10.76 9.59 1.05
C ILE A 301 -12.16 9.92 0.49
N LEU A 302 -12.58 11.18 0.56
CA LEU A 302 -13.83 11.63 -0.05
C LEU A 302 -13.78 11.58 -1.59
N VAL A 303 -12.65 11.93 -2.21
CA VAL A 303 -12.45 11.74 -3.66
C VAL A 303 -12.53 10.27 -4.03
N ALA A 304 -11.88 9.38 -3.29
CA ALA A 304 -11.94 7.93 -3.51
C ALA A 304 -13.39 7.40 -3.40
N LEU A 305 -14.11 7.81 -2.36
CA LEU A 305 -15.52 7.48 -2.16
C LEU A 305 -16.41 7.99 -3.31
N GLY A 306 -16.21 9.24 -3.73
CA GLY A 306 -16.92 9.86 -4.84
C GLY A 306 -16.67 9.14 -6.15
N LEU A 307 -15.41 8.91 -6.51
CA LEU A 307 -15.02 8.16 -7.71
C LEU A 307 -15.60 6.74 -7.72
N LYS A 308 -15.54 6.03 -6.59
CA LYS A 308 -16.12 4.68 -6.47
C LYS A 308 -17.61 4.66 -6.80
N LYS A 309 -18.36 5.68 -6.37
CA LYS A 309 -19.80 5.80 -6.61
C LYS A 309 -20.13 6.23 -8.02
N VAL A 310 -19.50 7.30 -8.50
CA VAL A 310 -19.72 7.85 -9.84
C VAL A 310 -19.36 6.82 -10.91
N LEU A 311 -18.22 6.14 -10.78
CA LEU A 311 -17.82 5.09 -11.74
C LEU A 311 -18.68 3.82 -11.64
N GLY A 312 -19.27 3.55 -10.47
CA GLY A 312 -20.24 2.45 -10.32
C GLY A 312 -21.54 2.69 -11.11
N GLU A 313 -21.92 3.94 -11.37
CA GLU A 313 -23.10 4.27 -12.20
C GLU A 313 -22.88 3.91 -13.68
N LEU A 314 -21.63 3.96 -14.16
CA LEU A 314 -21.26 3.54 -15.52
C LEU A 314 -21.48 2.04 -15.76
N GLN A 315 -21.57 1.24 -14.70
CA GLN A 315 -21.79 -0.21 -14.80
C GLN A 315 -23.24 -0.55 -15.19
N VAL A 316 -24.23 0.16 -14.63
CA VAL A 316 -25.65 -0.24 -14.72
C VAL A 316 -26.40 0.53 -15.82
N GLY A 317 -25.77 1.55 -16.43
CA GLY A 317 -26.43 2.39 -17.44
C GLY A 317 -27.68 3.04 -16.84
N SER A 318 -27.51 3.88 -15.82
CA SER A 318 -28.64 4.55 -15.19
C SER A 318 -28.97 5.86 -15.91
N ASP A 319 -30.21 6.01 -16.38
CA ASP A 319 -30.75 7.30 -16.86
C ASP A 319 -31.00 8.28 -15.71
N LYS A 320 -30.80 7.85 -14.45
CA LYS A 320 -31.00 8.72 -13.28
C LYS A 320 -29.80 9.66 -13.13
N PRO A 321 -30.05 10.94 -12.80
CA PRO A 321 -28.96 11.85 -12.46
C PRO A 321 -28.19 11.32 -11.25
N THR A 322 -26.87 11.48 -11.28
CA THR A 322 -26.00 11.14 -10.16
C THR A 322 -26.51 11.82 -8.89
N PRO A 323 -26.65 11.09 -7.76
CA PRO A 323 -27.15 11.67 -6.52
C PRO A 323 -26.33 12.88 -6.08
N LEU A 324 -27.02 13.95 -5.66
CA LEU A 324 -26.37 15.19 -5.22
C LEU A 324 -25.30 14.95 -4.14
N LEU A 325 -25.58 14.06 -3.18
CA LEU A 325 -24.63 13.73 -2.12
C LEU A 325 -23.33 13.12 -2.67
N THR A 326 -23.41 12.29 -3.72
CA THR A 326 -22.25 11.71 -4.39
C THR A 326 -21.39 12.81 -5.02
N LEU A 327 -22.02 13.75 -5.73
CA LEU A 327 -21.34 14.88 -6.36
C LEU A 327 -20.71 15.82 -5.32
N LEU A 328 -21.43 16.09 -4.22
CA LEU A 328 -20.93 16.90 -3.10
C LEU A 328 -19.73 16.24 -2.42
N VAL A 329 -19.72 14.92 -2.27
CA VAL A 329 -18.59 14.18 -1.72
C VAL A 329 -17.39 14.23 -2.65
N LEU A 330 -17.59 14.02 -3.96
CA LEU A 330 -16.49 14.06 -4.93
C LEU A 330 -15.88 15.46 -5.06
N HIS A 331 -16.69 16.48 -5.35
CA HIS A 331 -16.22 17.86 -5.48
C HIS A 331 -15.75 18.42 -4.13
N GLY A 332 -16.50 18.15 -3.05
CA GLY A 332 -16.14 18.54 -1.69
C GLY A 332 -14.83 17.91 -1.24
N GLY A 333 -14.54 16.67 -1.62
CA GLY A 333 -13.25 16.01 -1.38
C GLY A 333 -12.09 16.74 -2.06
N VAL A 334 -12.23 17.08 -3.35
CA VAL A 334 -11.23 17.87 -4.10
C VAL A 334 -11.04 19.24 -3.47
N LEU A 335 -12.12 19.95 -3.14
CA LEU A 335 -12.08 21.27 -2.51
C LEU A 335 -11.43 21.22 -1.14
N LEU A 336 -11.74 20.20 -0.32
CA LEU A 336 -11.16 20.01 1.00
C LEU A 336 -9.65 19.74 0.91
N TYR A 337 -9.23 18.88 -0.03
CA TYR A 337 -7.82 18.61 -0.28
C TYR A 337 -7.06 19.87 -0.69
N LEU A 338 -7.54 20.58 -1.71
CA LEU A 338 -6.87 21.79 -2.21
C LEU A 338 -6.88 22.92 -1.18
N SER A 339 -7.96 23.08 -0.42
CA SER A 339 -8.05 24.10 0.64
C SER A 339 -7.06 23.78 1.77
N ALA A 340 -6.97 22.52 2.18
CA ALA A 340 -6.02 22.09 3.18
C ALA A 340 -4.56 22.23 2.68
N LEU A 341 -4.31 21.98 1.40
CA LEU A 341 -3.02 22.23 0.76
C LEU A 341 -2.65 23.72 0.79
N VAL A 342 -3.58 24.62 0.46
CA VAL A 342 -3.35 26.08 0.56
C VAL A 342 -3.05 26.49 2.00
N LEU A 343 -3.83 26.00 2.98
CA LEU A 343 -3.58 26.28 4.39
C LEU A 343 -2.23 25.73 4.85
N PHE A 344 -1.84 24.56 4.35
CA PHE A 344 -0.55 23.96 4.62
C PHE A 344 0.59 24.82 4.06
N GLU A 345 0.50 25.30 2.83
CA GLU A 345 1.46 26.23 2.22
C GLU A 345 1.52 27.57 2.96
N VAL A 346 0.37 28.13 3.34
CA VAL A 346 0.32 29.38 4.13
C VAL A 346 0.99 29.18 5.49
N ARG A 347 0.75 28.04 6.15
CA ARG A 347 1.28 27.76 7.50
C ARG A 347 2.79 27.50 7.50
N THR A 348 3.31 26.85 6.46
CA THR A 348 4.72 26.44 6.35
C THR A 348 5.57 27.49 5.64
N LEU A 349 5.10 28.00 4.50
CA LEU A 349 5.85 28.88 3.60
C LEU A 349 5.45 30.35 3.70
N ARG A 350 4.30 30.65 4.32
CA ARG A 350 3.70 31.99 4.32
C ARG A 350 3.43 32.51 2.91
N ILE A 351 3.12 31.61 1.98
CA ILE A 351 2.72 31.95 0.63
C ILE A 351 1.29 31.45 0.37
N LEU A 352 0.60 32.14 -0.55
CA LEU A 352 -0.64 31.64 -1.12
C LEU A 352 -0.32 30.93 -2.47
N GLY A 353 -0.58 29.62 -2.53
CA GLY A 353 -0.48 28.82 -3.75
C GLY A 353 -1.50 29.24 -4.78
N ARG A 354 -1.05 29.87 -5.88
CA ARG A 354 -1.96 30.35 -6.92
C ARG A 354 -2.57 29.20 -7.73
N SER A 355 -1.84 28.12 -7.94
CA SER A 355 -2.35 26.94 -8.66
C SER A 355 -3.41 26.18 -7.87
N PRO A 356 -3.24 25.82 -6.57
CA PRO A 356 -4.33 25.26 -5.79
C PRO A 356 -5.56 26.19 -5.68
N VAL A 357 -5.35 27.50 -5.50
CA VAL A 357 -6.46 28.47 -5.47
C VAL A 357 -7.23 28.52 -6.80
N LEU A 358 -6.53 28.47 -7.94
CA LEU A 358 -7.17 28.33 -9.24
C LEU A 358 -8.02 27.06 -9.30
N GLY A 359 -7.50 25.93 -8.82
CA GLY A 359 -8.24 24.67 -8.75
C GLY A 359 -9.51 24.79 -7.89
N ILE A 360 -9.41 25.42 -6.72
CA ILE A 360 -10.57 25.68 -5.84
C ILE A 360 -11.64 26.49 -6.58
N VAL A 361 -11.26 27.57 -7.25
CA VAL A 361 -12.20 28.44 -7.99
C VAL A 361 -12.86 27.68 -9.15
N LEU A 362 -12.08 26.93 -9.93
CA LEU A 362 -12.60 26.16 -11.07
C LEU A 362 -13.55 25.05 -10.60
N VAL A 363 -13.15 24.26 -9.60
CA VAL A 363 -13.96 23.15 -9.08
C VAL A 363 -15.23 23.66 -8.40
N ALA A 364 -15.14 24.74 -7.61
CA ALA A 364 -16.31 25.36 -6.98
C ALA A 364 -17.27 25.96 -8.02
N GLY A 365 -16.75 26.53 -9.11
CA GLY A 365 -17.55 27.03 -10.23
C GLY A 365 -18.24 25.93 -11.05
N LEU A 366 -17.64 24.74 -11.14
CA LEU A 366 -18.21 23.58 -11.84
C LEU A 366 -19.25 22.83 -11.01
N ALA A 367 -19.15 22.84 -9.69
CA ALA A 367 -20.02 22.06 -8.81
C ALA A 367 -21.54 22.28 -9.04
N PRO A 368 -22.05 23.49 -9.32
CA PRO A 368 -23.48 23.69 -9.64
C PRO A 368 -23.91 23.09 -10.98
N LEU A 369 -22.98 22.90 -11.93
CA LEU A 369 -23.26 22.31 -13.24
C LEU A 369 -23.26 20.78 -13.19
N ALA A 370 -22.52 20.18 -12.26
CA ALA A 370 -22.33 18.73 -12.16
C ALA A 370 -23.62 17.90 -12.15
N PRO A 371 -24.72 18.26 -11.45
CA PRO A 371 -25.96 17.48 -11.45
C PRO A 371 -26.68 17.42 -12.81
N HIS A 372 -26.29 18.30 -13.74
CA HIS A 372 -26.91 18.41 -15.07
C HIS A 372 -26.08 17.74 -16.17
N LEU A 373 -24.95 17.15 -15.82
CA LEU A 373 -24.02 16.56 -16.77
C LEU A 373 -24.03 15.03 -16.68
N PRO A 374 -23.82 14.33 -17.81
CA PRO A 374 -23.49 12.91 -17.78
C PRO A 374 -22.22 12.67 -16.96
N VAL A 375 -22.15 11.52 -16.28
CA VAL A 375 -21.01 11.11 -15.44
C VAL A 375 -19.66 11.35 -16.10
N LEU A 376 -19.48 10.94 -17.36
CA LEU A 376 -18.20 11.12 -18.05
C LEU A 376 -17.85 12.58 -18.30
N ALA A 377 -18.84 13.41 -18.63
CA ALA A 377 -18.63 14.84 -18.85
C ALA A 377 -18.28 15.54 -17.54
N GLU A 378 -18.97 15.20 -16.45
CA GLU A 378 -18.67 15.68 -15.09
C GLU A 378 -17.25 15.31 -14.66
N LEU A 379 -16.87 14.03 -14.74
CA LEU A 379 -15.52 13.57 -14.42
C LEU A 379 -14.46 14.21 -15.32
N ALA A 380 -14.74 14.38 -16.62
CA ALA A 380 -13.81 15.02 -17.55
C ALA A 380 -13.58 16.49 -17.20
N LEU A 381 -14.64 17.23 -16.88
CA LEU A 381 -14.53 18.62 -16.45
C LEU A 381 -13.81 18.74 -15.10
N LEU A 382 -14.10 17.86 -14.14
CA LEU A 382 -13.42 17.86 -12.85
C LEU A 382 -11.92 17.56 -13.00
N ALA A 383 -11.58 16.51 -13.75
CA ALA A 383 -10.19 16.16 -14.04
C ALA A 383 -9.48 17.27 -14.83
N ALA A 384 -10.16 17.91 -15.78
CA ALA A 384 -9.61 19.06 -16.53
C ALA A 384 -9.41 20.28 -15.63
N ALA A 385 -10.33 20.59 -14.72
CA ALA A 385 -10.21 21.71 -13.79
C ALA A 385 -9.03 21.55 -12.84
N VAL A 386 -8.82 20.35 -12.29
CA VAL A 386 -7.65 20.05 -11.46
C VAL A 386 -6.39 19.99 -12.31
N GLY A 387 -6.43 19.37 -13.49
CA GLY A 387 -5.31 19.32 -14.44
C GLY A 387 -4.87 20.70 -14.93
N ALA A 388 -5.79 21.66 -15.02
CA ALA A 388 -5.50 23.05 -15.37
C ALA A 388 -4.58 23.71 -14.32
N THR A 389 -4.59 23.25 -13.06
CA THR A 389 -3.66 23.77 -12.03
C THR A 389 -2.21 23.40 -12.34
N ALA A 390 -1.96 22.13 -12.69
CA ALA A 390 -0.64 21.66 -13.11
C ALA A 390 -0.22 22.32 -14.43
N LEU A 391 -1.14 22.45 -15.40
CA LEU A 391 -0.86 23.14 -16.66
C LEU A 391 -0.53 24.62 -16.44
N ALA A 392 -1.24 25.31 -15.53
CA ALA A 392 -0.97 26.70 -15.18
C ALA A 392 0.42 26.86 -14.58
N ASP A 393 0.88 25.93 -13.74
CA ASP A 393 2.25 25.94 -13.21
C ASP A 393 3.32 25.76 -14.29
N LEU A 394 3.03 24.94 -15.30
CA LEU A 394 3.93 24.72 -16.44
C LEU A 394 3.94 25.89 -17.45
N THR A 395 2.85 26.66 -17.52
CA THR A 395 2.63 27.69 -18.55
C THR A 395 2.59 29.10 -17.96
N VAL A 396 1.47 29.49 -17.35
CA VAL A 396 1.15 30.82 -16.85
C VAL A 396 2.05 31.22 -15.67
N PHE A 397 2.23 30.34 -14.70
CA PHE A 397 3.03 30.59 -13.49
C PHE A 397 4.47 30.08 -13.61
N ARG A 398 4.91 29.64 -14.80
CA ARG A 398 6.24 29.03 -15.05
C ARG A 398 7.40 29.81 -14.45
N ARG A 399 7.41 31.13 -14.53
CA ARG A 399 8.50 31.97 -13.97
C ARG A 399 8.54 31.90 -12.45
N ARG A 400 7.39 32.03 -11.77
CA ARG A 400 7.29 31.91 -10.31
C ARG A 400 7.61 30.49 -9.87
N HIS A 401 7.06 29.51 -10.56
CA HIS A 401 7.26 28.10 -10.30
C HIS A 401 8.75 27.72 -10.38
N ARG A 402 9.46 28.13 -11.44
CA ARG A 402 10.92 27.94 -11.56
C ARG A 402 11.72 28.62 -10.46
N ARG A 403 11.32 29.81 -10.03
CA ARG A 403 11.98 30.52 -8.91
C ARG A 403 11.81 29.77 -7.59
N LEU A 404 10.61 29.24 -7.33
CA LEU A 404 10.34 28.45 -6.11
C LEU A 404 11.14 27.14 -6.12
N HIS A 405 11.15 26.42 -7.24
CA HIS A 405 12.01 25.23 -7.41
C HIS A 405 13.50 25.56 -7.23
N ALA A 406 13.98 26.68 -7.78
CA ALA A 406 15.36 27.10 -7.58
C ALA A 406 15.68 27.47 -6.12
N GLN A 407 14.72 27.99 -5.35
CA GLN A 407 14.87 28.32 -3.94
C GLN A 407 14.87 27.10 -3.02
N ILE A 408 14.13 26.06 -3.39
CA ILE A 408 14.18 24.76 -2.70
C ILE A 408 15.49 24.04 -3.03
N GLY A 409 16.22 24.48 -4.06
CA GLY A 409 17.40 23.79 -4.56
C GLY A 409 17.00 22.53 -5.33
N PRO A 410 17.96 21.83 -5.96
CA PRO A 410 17.69 20.46 -6.34
C PRO A 410 17.27 19.74 -5.06
N ALA A 411 16.02 19.26 -5.00
CA ALA A 411 15.59 18.36 -3.93
C ALA A 411 16.75 17.38 -3.76
N GLN A 412 17.40 17.42 -2.58
CA GLN A 412 18.67 16.72 -2.35
C GLN A 412 18.59 15.37 -3.06
N GLU A 413 19.60 15.06 -3.89
CA GLU A 413 19.77 13.75 -4.52
C GLU A 413 19.87 12.70 -3.40
N HIS A 414 18.74 12.40 -2.77
CA HIS A 414 18.61 11.35 -1.80
C HIS A 414 18.85 10.08 -2.59
N ALA A 415 19.78 9.26 -2.10
CA ALA A 415 20.13 8.00 -2.71
C ALA A 415 18.92 7.04 -2.77
N GLY A 416 17.86 7.31 -2.02
CA GLY A 416 16.62 6.53 -1.93
C GLY A 416 15.61 6.69 -3.07
N VAL A 417 14.38 6.26 -2.79
CA VAL A 417 13.27 6.18 -3.76
C VAL A 417 12.49 7.49 -3.80
N THR A 418 12.21 7.97 -5.02
CA THR A 418 11.53 9.24 -5.24
C THR A 418 9.99 9.10 -5.11
N PRO A 419 9.25 10.18 -4.79
CA PRO A 419 7.79 10.10 -4.70
C PRO A 419 7.08 9.64 -5.98
N LYS A 420 7.63 9.94 -7.16
CA LYS A 420 7.07 9.49 -8.46
C LYS A 420 7.17 7.97 -8.63
N GLU A 421 8.24 7.38 -8.11
CA GLU A 421 8.46 5.94 -8.10
C GLU A 421 7.53 5.23 -7.11
N LEU A 422 7.30 5.85 -5.93
CA LEU A 422 6.30 5.35 -4.99
C LEU A 422 4.87 5.43 -5.55
N PHE A 423 4.55 6.51 -6.26
CA PHE A 423 3.26 6.65 -6.96
C PHE A 423 3.09 5.63 -8.08
N PHE A 424 4.16 5.29 -8.79
CA PHE A 424 4.17 4.18 -9.74
C PHE A 424 3.91 2.84 -9.07
N ASP A 425 4.58 2.55 -7.96
CA ASP A 425 4.42 1.27 -7.26
C ASP A 425 3.02 1.10 -6.66
N LEU A 426 2.35 2.21 -6.35
CA LEU A 426 1.02 2.23 -5.77
C LEU A 426 -0.03 1.47 -6.60
N VAL A 427 0.04 1.56 -7.94
CA VAL A 427 -0.90 0.83 -8.81
C VAL A 427 -0.71 -0.68 -8.72
N PHE A 428 0.48 -1.15 -8.34
CA PHE A 428 0.75 -2.58 -8.14
C PHE A 428 0.13 -3.14 -6.87
N VAL A 429 -0.26 -2.28 -5.92
CA VAL A 429 -1.13 -2.70 -4.80
C VAL A 429 -2.47 -3.21 -5.35
N TYR A 430 -3.11 -2.42 -6.22
CA TYR A 430 -4.33 -2.85 -6.90
C TYR A 430 -4.09 -4.07 -7.80
N ALA A 431 -2.97 -4.10 -8.53
CA ALA A 431 -2.64 -5.21 -9.42
C ALA A 431 -2.51 -6.56 -8.67
N PHE A 432 -1.81 -6.57 -7.53
CA PHE A 432 -1.69 -7.78 -6.71
C PHE A 432 -3.01 -8.17 -6.07
N LEU A 433 -3.82 -7.21 -5.63
CA LEU A 433 -5.19 -7.43 -5.17
C LEU A 433 -6.03 -8.16 -6.20
N GLN A 434 -5.95 -7.71 -7.45
CA GLN A 434 -6.72 -8.31 -8.52
C GLN A 434 -6.24 -9.71 -8.90
N VAL A 435 -4.92 -9.95 -8.87
CA VAL A 435 -4.31 -11.27 -9.13
C VAL A 435 -4.69 -12.27 -8.04
N ALA A 436 -4.56 -11.89 -6.76
CA ALA A 436 -4.94 -12.76 -5.64
C ALA A 436 -6.45 -13.04 -5.65
N ALA A 437 -7.27 -12.03 -5.96
CA ALA A 437 -8.70 -12.18 -6.10
C ALA A 437 -9.09 -13.15 -7.23
N LEU A 438 -8.43 -13.05 -8.40
CA LEU A 438 -8.65 -13.94 -9.53
C LEU A 438 -8.43 -15.41 -9.16
N MET A 439 -7.36 -15.72 -8.44
CA MET A 439 -7.06 -17.08 -8.00
C MET A 439 -7.99 -17.58 -6.88
N ALA A 440 -8.46 -16.67 -6.02
CA ALA A 440 -9.36 -17.04 -4.95
C ALA A 440 -10.80 -17.22 -5.43
N ASP A 441 -11.22 -16.56 -6.50
CA ASP A 441 -12.57 -16.73 -7.05
C ASP A 441 -12.71 -18.03 -7.84
N ASP A 442 -11.61 -18.56 -8.37
CA ASP A 442 -11.49 -19.89 -8.98
C ASP A 442 -10.28 -20.64 -8.38
N PRO A 443 -10.40 -21.22 -7.17
CA PRO A 443 -9.31 -21.91 -6.48
C PRO A 443 -9.08 -23.31 -7.06
N THR A 444 -8.83 -23.37 -8.37
CA THR A 444 -8.47 -24.55 -9.15
C THR A 444 -7.09 -24.35 -9.78
N TRP A 445 -6.48 -25.42 -10.31
CA TRP A 445 -5.20 -25.33 -11.02
C TRP A 445 -5.23 -24.36 -12.21
N PRO A 446 -6.28 -24.36 -13.06
CA PRO A 446 -6.48 -23.33 -14.07
C PRO A 446 -6.47 -21.91 -13.49
N GLY A 447 -7.27 -21.63 -12.46
CA GLY A 447 -7.32 -20.28 -11.85
C GLY A 447 -5.98 -19.84 -11.27
N LEU A 448 -5.25 -20.75 -10.62
CA LEU A 448 -3.87 -20.53 -10.17
C LEU A 448 -2.95 -20.14 -11.33
N ALA A 449 -3.02 -20.90 -12.44
CA ALA A 449 -2.20 -20.64 -13.62
C ALA A 449 -2.54 -19.28 -14.25
N ARG A 450 -3.84 -18.93 -14.37
CA ARG A 450 -4.27 -17.62 -14.88
C ARG A 450 -3.69 -16.48 -14.04
N GLY A 451 -3.80 -16.56 -12.72
CA GLY A 451 -3.24 -15.56 -11.80
C GLY A 451 -1.72 -15.44 -11.90
N LEU A 452 -0.99 -16.55 -11.95
CA LEU A 452 0.48 -16.54 -12.07
C LEU A 452 0.96 -16.01 -13.43
N LEU A 453 0.22 -16.25 -14.52
CA LEU A 453 0.52 -15.67 -15.83
C LEU A 453 0.34 -14.14 -15.84
N VAL A 454 -0.76 -13.65 -15.28
CA VAL A 454 -1.00 -12.20 -15.13
C VAL A 454 0.07 -11.58 -14.25
N LEU A 455 0.43 -12.23 -13.13
CA LEU A 455 1.53 -11.79 -12.25
C LEU A 455 2.86 -11.68 -12.99
N ALA A 456 3.21 -12.67 -13.82
CA ALA A 456 4.47 -12.67 -14.57
C ALA A 456 4.53 -11.53 -15.60
N VAL A 457 3.42 -11.23 -16.27
CA VAL A 457 3.32 -10.10 -17.22
C VAL A 457 3.43 -8.76 -16.49
N LEU A 458 2.71 -8.60 -15.37
CA LEU A 458 2.78 -7.39 -14.54
C LEU A 458 4.19 -7.18 -13.97
N TRP A 459 4.83 -8.24 -13.48
CA TRP A 459 6.22 -8.20 -13.01
C TRP A 459 7.18 -7.70 -14.08
N GLN A 460 7.01 -8.19 -15.31
CA GLN A 460 7.85 -7.78 -16.43
C GLN A 460 7.62 -6.31 -16.80
N GLY A 461 6.37 -5.84 -16.76
CA GLY A 461 6.01 -4.43 -16.91
C GLY A 461 6.68 -3.54 -15.84
N TRP A 462 6.59 -3.95 -14.57
CA TRP A 462 7.23 -3.25 -13.44
C TRP A 462 8.75 -3.18 -13.59
N CYS A 463 9.38 -4.34 -13.87
CA CYS A 463 10.83 -4.43 -14.03
C CYS A 463 11.34 -3.49 -15.14
N ALA A 464 10.63 -3.37 -16.26
CA ALA A 464 10.99 -2.42 -17.32
C ALA A 464 11.14 -0.98 -16.80
N TYR A 465 10.14 -0.50 -16.05
CA TYR A 465 10.18 0.85 -15.51
C TYR A 465 11.17 0.99 -14.35
N ALA A 466 11.40 -0.05 -13.55
CA ALA A 466 12.48 -0.04 -12.55
C ALA A 466 13.86 0.12 -13.20
N TRP A 467 14.12 -0.58 -14.32
CA TRP A 467 15.34 -0.40 -15.11
C TRP A 467 15.43 0.98 -15.76
N LEU A 468 14.31 1.51 -16.28
CA LEU A 468 14.27 2.86 -16.86
C LEU A 468 14.57 3.94 -15.82
N ALA A 469 13.97 3.83 -14.63
CA ALA A 469 14.14 4.78 -13.54
C ALA A 469 15.58 4.76 -12.97
N ALA A 470 16.22 3.59 -12.99
CA ALA A 470 17.63 3.47 -12.60
C ALA A 470 18.58 4.28 -13.49
N GLU A 471 18.25 4.45 -14.78
CA GLU A 471 19.01 5.25 -15.75
C GLU A 471 18.55 6.71 -15.82
N VAL A 472 17.23 6.95 -15.84
CA VAL A 472 16.64 8.28 -16.04
C VAL A 472 16.23 8.89 -14.70
N ARG A 473 17.13 9.64 -14.07
CA ARG A 473 16.85 10.35 -12.81
C ARG A 473 16.20 11.74 -12.98
N ALA A 474 15.74 12.09 -14.17
CA ALA A 474 15.12 13.39 -14.41
C ALA A 474 13.78 13.56 -13.65
N GLU A 475 13.55 14.77 -13.15
CA GLU A 475 12.31 15.14 -12.43
C GLU A 475 11.41 16.09 -13.21
N ASN A 476 11.65 16.21 -14.52
CA ASN A 476 10.92 17.18 -15.35
C ASN A 476 9.45 16.78 -15.56
N ALA A 477 8.66 17.74 -16.03
CA ALA A 477 7.23 17.56 -16.24
C ALA A 477 6.87 16.43 -17.22
N VAL A 478 7.70 16.20 -18.23
CA VAL A 478 7.46 15.14 -19.23
C VAL A 478 7.56 13.76 -18.58
N VAL A 479 8.59 13.51 -17.76
CA VAL A 479 8.74 12.25 -17.02
C VAL A 479 7.57 12.00 -16.09
N ARG A 480 7.10 13.04 -15.38
CA ARG A 480 5.92 12.93 -14.50
C ARG A 480 4.64 12.64 -15.29
N LEU A 481 4.44 13.27 -16.45
CA LEU A 481 3.29 12.99 -17.31
C LEU A 481 3.31 11.55 -17.84
N VAL A 482 4.47 11.08 -18.30
CA VAL A 482 4.69 9.68 -18.69
C VAL A 482 4.37 8.75 -17.53
N MET A 483 4.79 9.09 -16.30
CA MET A 483 4.49 8.28 -15.12
C MET A 483 2.99 8.19 -14.85
N VAL A 484 2.27 9.32 -14.86
CA VAL A 484 0.80 9.34 -14.68
C VAL A 484 0.11 8.50 -15.75
N LEU A 485 0.56 8.59 -17.02
CA LEU A 485 0.03 7.79 -18.11
C LEU A 485 0.27 6.29 -17.89
N VAL A 486 1.45 5.91 -17.42
CA VAL A 486 1.79 4.50 -17.16
C VAL A 486 0.97 3.96 -15.99
N VAL A 487 0.79 4.75 -14.93
CA VAL A 487 -0.11 4.41 -13.81
C VAL A 487 -1.54 4.20 -14.31
N ALA A 488 -2.05 5.09 -15.16
CA ALA A 488 -3.37 4.95 -15.77
C ALA A 488 -3.48 3.67 -16.61
N LEU A 489 -2.52 3.41 -17.50
CA LEU A 489 -2.49 2.18 -18.31
C LEU A 489 -2.40 0.91 -17.45
N THR A 490 -1.67 0.95 -16.34
CA THR A 490 -1.53 -0.21 -15.44
C THR A 490 -2.81 -0.45 -14.64
N ALA A 491 -3.51 0.61 -14.25
CA ALA A 491 -4.84 0.51 -13.66
C ALA A 491 -5.82 -0.12 -14.67
N MET A 492 -5.74 0.22 -15.95
CA MET A 492 -6.54 -0.41 -17.01
C MET A 492 -6.22 -1.89 -17.20
N ILE A 493 -4.94 -2.27 -17.20
CA ILE A 493 -4.51 -3.69 -17.24
C ILE A 493 -5.11 -4.44 -16.05
N THR A 494 -5.08 -3.83 -14.87
CA THR A 494 -5.63 -4.44 -13.65
C THR A 494 -7.15 -4.60 -13.76
N LEU A 495 -7.87 -3.58 -14.23
CA LEU A 495 -9.31 -3.65 -14.46
C LEU A 495 -9.68 -4.73 -15.48
N ALA A 496 -8.86 -4.90 -16.53
CA ALA A 496 -9.04 -5.93 -17.54
C ALA A 496 -8.54 -7.32 -17.11
N SER A 497 -7.82 -7.45 -16.00
CA SER A 497 -7.18 -8.71 -15.57
C SER A 497 -8.16 -9.87 -15.36
N PRO A 498 -9.38 -9.67 -14.81
CA PRO A 498 -10.38 -10.75 -14.74
C PRO A 498 -10.73 -11.35 -16.10
N GLN A 499 -10.60 -10.58 -17.18
CA GLN A 499 -10.91 -10.95 -18.56
C GLN A 499 -9.64 -11.04 -19.44
N ALA A 500 -8.45 -11.12 -18.84
CA ALA A 500 -7.19 -11.08 -19.59
C ALA A 500 -7.04 -12.25 -20.57
N LEU A 501 -7.65 -13.40 -20.22
CA LEU A 501 -7.56 -14.62 -20.99
C LEU A 501 -8.86 -15.00 -21.68
N ASP A 502 -10.02 -14.44 -21.35
CA ASP A 502 -11.30 -14.79 -21.97
C ASP A 502 -12.27 -13.60 -21.93
N ASP A 503 -13.09 -13.47 -22.98
CA ASP A 503 -14.02 -12.36 -23.12
C ASP A 503 -15.26 -12.55 -22.25
N SER A 504 -15.69 -11.48 -21.58
CA SER A 504 -17.03 -11.43 -21.00
C SER A 504 -18.08 -11.12 -22.08
N ARG A 505 -19.33 -11.52 -21.83
CA ARG A 505 -20.44 -11.24 -22.75
C ARG A 505 -20.84 -9.76 -22.69
N GLY A 506 -20.92 -9.10 -23.85
CA GLY A 506 -21.53 -7.77 -24.00
C GLY A 506 -20.58 -6.58 -23.80
N GLY A 507 -19.28 -6.81 -23.60
CA GLY A 507 -18.26 -5.75 -23.47
C GLY A 507 -17.26 -5.74 -24.62
N LEU A 508 -16.30 -4.81 -24.54
CA LEU A 508 -15.08 -4.80 -25.33
C LEU A 508 -14.28 -6.09 -25.10
N PRO A 509 -13.50 -6.54 -26.09
CA PRO A 509 -12.68 -7.74 -25.95
C PRO A 509 -11.62 -7.57 -24.86
N GLY A 510 -11.80 -8.27 -23.74
CA GLY A 510 -11.00 -8.15 -22.53
C GLY A 510 -9.51 -8.45 -22.74
N PRO A 511 -9.15 -9.57 -23.39
CA PRO A 511 -7.77 -9.89 -23.74
C PRO A 511 -7.13 -8.81 -24.61
N LEU A 512 -7.88 -8.22 -25.54
CA LEU A 512 -7.35 -7.17 -26.42
C LEU A 512 -7.10 -5.87 -25.65
N VAL A 513 -8.01 -5.46 -24.77
CA VAL A 513 -7.81 -4.28 -23.89
C VAL A 513 -6.58 -4.47 -23.01
N PHE A 514 -6.45 -5.65 -22.39
CA PHE A 514 -5.29 -6.00 -21.57
C PHE A 514 -3.99 -5.91 -22.38
N VAL A 515 -3.93 -6.59 -23.54
CA VAL A 515 -2.72 -6.63 -24.38
C VAL A 515 -2.40 -5.28 -24.98
N ALA A 516 -3.39 -4.48 -25.39
CA ALA A 516 -3.18 -3.14 -25.93
C ALA A 516 -2.59 -2.19 -24.88
N CYS A 517 -3.10 -2.21 -23.65
CA CYS A 517 -2.54 -1.41 -22.56
C CYS A 517 -1.11 -1.87 -22.21
N TYR A 518 -0.89 -3.18 -22.10
CA TYR A 518 0.46 -3.73 -21.85
C TYR A 518 1.43 -3.36 -22.98
N ALA A 519 1.01 -3.48 -24.24
CA ALA A 519 1.80 -3.07 -25.39
C ALA A 519 2.12 -1.56 -25.34
N ALA A 520 1.16 -0.70 -25.01
CA ALA A 520 1.40 0.73 -24.86
C ALA A 520 2.47 1.04 -23.80
N ILE A 521 2.40 0.40 -22.62
CA ILE A 521 3.41 0.54 -21.55
C ILE A 521 4.79 0.10 -22.04
N ARG A 522 4.88 -1.07 -22.69
CA ARG A 522 6.14 -1.64 -23.18
C ARG A 522 6.74 -0.83 -24.33
N LEU A 523 5.91 -0.35 -25.26
CA LEU A 523 6.34 0.51 -26.36
C LEU A 523 6.81 1.87 -25.86
N LEU A 524 6.13 2.47 -24.87
CA LEU A 524 6.56 3.72 -24.24
C LEU A 524 7.90 3.56 -23.52
N HIS A 525 8.10 2.44 -22.84
CA HIS A 525 9.38 2.07 -22.25
C HIS A 525 10.48 1.92 -23.31
N LEU A 526 10.22 1.19 -24.41
CA LEU A 526 11.18 1.01 -25.49
C LEU A 526 11.50 2.34 -26.20
N ALA A 527 10.52 3.21 -26.41
CA ALA A 527 10.71 4.53 -26.98
C ALA A 527 11.55 5.41 -26.04
N SER A 528 11.26 5.41 -24.74
CA SER A 528 12.04 6.15 -23.74
C SER A 528 13.50 5.69 -23.69
N PHE A 529 13.73 4.37 -23.67
CA PHE A 529 15.07 3.82 -23.76
C PHE A 529 15.75 4.13 -25.09
N GLY A 530 15.02 4.07 -26.20
CA GLY A 530 15.50 4.45 -27.52
C GLY A 530 15.98 5.91 -27.58
N LEU A 531 15.23 6.83 -26.97
CA LEU A 531 15.63 8.25 -26.89
C LEU A 531 16.91 8.45 -26.07
N VAL A 532 17.01 7.79 -24.92
CA VAL A 532 18.23 7.83 -24.07
C VAL A 532 19.43 7.28 -24.83
N ALA A 533 19.23 6.13 -25.50
CA ALA A 533 20.25 5.46 -26.28
C ALA A 533 20.76 6.28 -27.47
N TRP A 534 19.85 6.94 -28.19
CA TRP A 534 20.22 7.78 -29.32
C TRP A 534 21.06 8.99 -28.91
N GLN A 535 20.96 9.42 -27.65
CA GLN A 535 21.75 10.53 -27.10
C GLN A 535 23.13 10.09 -26.61
N ASP A 536 23.39 8.78 -26.48
CA ASP A 536 24.66 8.22 -26.00
C ASP A 536 25.43 7.50 -27.14
N PRO A 537 26.50 8.09 -27.69
CA PRO A 537 27.34 7.46 -28.72
C PRO A 537 27.98 6.12 -28.30
N GLY A 538 27.96 5.77 -27.01
CA GLY A 538 28.50 4.53 -26.46
C GLY A 538 27.62 3.28 -26.63
N TRP A 539 26.37 3.42 -27.07
CA TRP A 539 25.46 2.29 -27.29
C TRP A 539 25.77 1.56 -28.61
N ARG A 540 26.35 0.34 -28.52
CA ARG A 540 26.78 -0.44 -29.70
C ARG A 540 25.72 -1.42 -30.22
N THR A 541 24.75 -1.81 -29.39
CA THR A 541 23.60 -2.60 -29.83
C THR A 541 22.54 -1.68 -30.43
N PRO A 542 22.13 -1.87 -31.69
CA PRO A 542 21.03 -1.12 -32.26
C PRO A 542 19.79 -1.27 -31.35
N PRO A 543 19.12 -0.17 -30.94
CA PRO A 543 17.93 -0.23 -30.08
C PRO A 543 16.87 -1.21 -30.59
N VAL A 544 16.76 -1.34 -31.92
CA VAL A 544 15.86 -2.28 -32.60
C VAL A 544 16.15 -3.74 -32.25
N ARG A 545 17.42 -4.14 -32.15
CA ARG A 545 17.81 -5.52 -31.78
C ARG A 545 17.50 -5.81 -30.30
N ALA A 546 17.69 -4.81 -29.44
CA ALA A 546 17.34 -4.94 -28.02
C ALA A 546 15.82 -5.03 -27.79
N ALA A 547 15.03 -4.35 -28.63
CA ALA A 547 13.57 -4.39 -28.59
C ALA A 547 12.96 -5.69 -29.13
N THR A 548 13.70 -6.48 -29.93
CA THR A 548 13.15 -7.61 -30.70
C THR A 548 12.43 -8.65 -29.82
N PRO A 549 12.99 -9.12 -28.69
CA PRO A 549 12.30 -10.07 -27.83
C PRO A 549 10.96 -9.56 -27.30
N THR A 550 10.93 -8.31 -26.84
CA THR A 550 9.70 -7.69 -26.34
C THR A 550 8.69 -7.51 -27.46
N LEU A 551 9.10 -7.10 -28.66
CA LEU A 551 8.19 -6.97 -29.80
C LEU A 551 7.60 -8.32 -30.23
N VAL A 552 8.39 -9.39 -30.23
CA VAL A 552 7.91 -10.75 -30.54
C VAL A 552 6.94 -11.23 -29.47
N ALA A 553 7.25 -11.00 -28.19
CA ALA A 553 6.36 -11.35 -27.08
C ALA A 553 5.01 -10.60 -27.17
N LEU A 554 5.03 -9.30 -27.47
CA LEU A 554 3.82 -8.51 -27.71
C LEU A 554 3.02 -9.04 -28.91
N GLY A 555 3.70 -9.42 -29.99
CA GLY A 555 3.06 -10.04 -31.16
C GLY A 555 2.38 -11.37 -30.81
N LEU A 556 3.03 -12.23 -30.02
CA LEU A 556 2.45 -13.48 -29.54
C LEU A 556 1.23 -13.25 -28.64
N MET A 557 1.29 -12.26 -27.73
CA MET A 557 0.15 -11.88 -26.89
C MET A 557 -1.01 -11.31 -27.72
N LEU A 558 -0.72 -10.51 -28.75
CA LEU A 558 -1.73 -9.98 -29.66
C LEU A 558 -2.40 -11.10 -30.45
N VAL A 559 -1.63 -12.05 -30.98
CA VAL A 559 -2.17 -13.25 -31.63
C VAL A 559 -3.06 -14.03 -30.64
N ALA A 560 -2.62 -14.19 -29.39
CA ALA A 560 -3.40 -14.88 -28.36
C ALA A 560 -4.73 -14.17 -28.06
N ALA A 561 -4.75 -12.84 -28.03
CA ALA A 561 -5.93 -12.02 -27.81
C ALA A 561 -6.90 -12.05 -29.01
N LEU A 562 -6.37 -12.15 -30.24
CA LEU A 562 -7.17 -12.20 -31.47
C LEU A 562 -7.69 -13.61 -31.82
N LEU A 563 -7.26 -14.65 -31.11
CA LEU A 563 -7.79 -16.00 -31.31
C LEU A 563 -9.32 -16.01 -31.05
N PRO A 564 -10.15 -16.38 -32.03
CA PRO A 564 -11.59 -16.45 -31.84
C PRO A 564 -11.92 -17.63 -30.92
N LEU A 565 -12.31 -17.31 -29.69
CA LEU A 565 -12.81 -18.28 -28.71
C LEU A 565 -14.30 -18.04 -28.46
N PRO A 566 -15.06 -19.08 -28.09
CA PRO A 566 -16.46 -18.92 -27.74
C PRO A 566 -16.60 -17.90 -26.58
N VAL A 567 -17.40 -16.86 -26.78
CA VAL A 567 -17.70 -15.90 -25.71
C VAL A 567 -18.55 -16.61 -24.65
N GLY A 568 -17.98 -16.79 -23.46
CA GLY A 568 -18.50 -17.75 -22.49
C GLY A 568 -18.13 -17.45 -21.05
N ASP A 569 -18.02 -18.51 -20.24
CA ASP A 569 -17.54 -18.38 -18.86
C ASP A 569 -16.05 -18.03 -18.89
N VAL A 570 -15.68 -16.91 -18.28
CA VAL A 570 -14.30 -16.39 -18.21
C VAL A 570 -13.37 -17.32 -17.41
N ARG A 571 -13.95 -18.36 -16.77
CA ARG A 571 -13.22 -19.46 -16.12
C ARG A 571 -12.87 -20.59 -17.09
N GLN A 572 -13.30 -20.54 -18.35
CA GLN A 572 -12.83 -21.50 -19.34
C GLN A 572 -11.30 -21.42 -19.45
N PHE A 573 -10.67 -22.56 -19.70
CA PHE A 573 -9.23 -22.63 -19.82
C PHE A 573 -8.91 -23.01 -21.25
N SER A 574 -8.39 -22.05 -22.03
CA SER A 574 -8.02 -22.27 -23.42
C SER A 574 -6.54 -22.64 -23.53
N PRO A 575 -6.20 -23.93 -23.78
CA PRO A 575 -4.81 -24.35 -23.92
C PRO A 575 -4.01 -23.57 -24.97
N PRO A 576 -4.53 -23.24 -26.18
CA PRO A 576 -3.71 -22.52 -27.17
C PRO A 576 -3.41 -21.08 -26.72
N ARG A 577 -4.38 -20.38 -26.11
CA ARG A 577 -4.16 -19.02 -25.62
C ARG A 577 -3.17 -19.00 -24.47
N VAL A 578 -3.29 -19.94 -23.52
CA VAL A 578 -2.33 -20.10 -22.43
C VAL A 578 -0.95 -20.47 -22.94
N ALA A 579 -0.84 -21.37 -23.93
CA ALA A 579 0.44 -21.74 -24.53
C ALA A 579 1.12 -20.54 -25.20
N LEU A 580 0.37 -19.69 -25.91
CA LEU A 580 0.89 -18.46 -26.50
C LEU A 580 1.36 -17.46 -25.43
N TRP A 581 0.64 -17.32 -24.31
CA TRP A 581 1.07 -16.49 -23.18
C TRP A 581 2.35 -17.02 -22.54
N VAL A 582 2.43 -18.32 -22.26
CA VAL A 582 3.63 -18.97 -21.73
C VAL A 582 4.80 -18.77 -22.68
N LEU A 583 4.58 -18.95 -23.99
CA LEU A 583 5.61 -18.72 -25.01
C LEU A 583 6.02 -17.26 -25.08
N ALA A 584 5.07 -16.32 -25.02
CA ALA A 584 5.35 -14.88 -25.01
C ALA A 584 6.20 -14.47 -23.81
N ILE A 585 5.83 -14.92 -22.61
CA ILE A 585 6.60 -14.69 -21.39
C ILE A 585 7.98 -15.32 -21.52
N ALA A 586 8.09 -16.57 -21.97
CA ALA A 586 9.37 -17.25 -22.17
C ALA A 586 10.26 -16.51 -23.18
N VAL A 587 9.71 -16.02 -24.29
CA VAL A 587 10.43 -15.24 -25.30
C VAL A 587 10.93 -13.93 -24.71
N ASP A 588 10.09 -13.19 -23.97
CA ASP A 588 10.51 -11.92 -23.37
C ASP A 588 11.59 -12.16 -22.29
N VAL A 589 11.41 -13.17 -21.44
CA VAL A 589 12.35 -13.52 -20.36
C VAL A 589 13.69 -13.99 -20.93
N LEU A 590 13.68 -15.02 -21.77
CA LEU A 590 14.90 -15.63 -22.31
C LEU A 590 15.59 -14.70 -23.32
N GLY A 591 14.82 -13.96 -24.11
CA GLY A 591 15.35 -13.00 -25.06
C GLY A 591 16.04 -11.83 -24.37
N ASN A 592 15.41 -11.21 -23.36
CA ASN A 592 16.06 -10.14 -22.58
C ASN A 592 17.28 -10.66 -21.78
N ALA A 593 17.25 -11.90 -21.29
CA ALA A 593 18.42 -12.51 -20.67
C ALA A 593 19.63 -12.62 -21.62
N ARG A 594 19.39 -12.89 -22.91
CA ARG A 594 20.41 -13.08 -23.96
C ARG A 594 20.90 -11.77 -24.59
N VAL A 595 20.03 -10.79 -24.80
CA VAL A 595 20.40 -9.45 -25.34
C VAL A 595 21.49 -8.80 -24.47
N GLY A 596 21.54 -9.14 -23.19
CA GLY A 596 22.63 -8.80 -22.28
C GLY A 596 22.53 -7.36 -21.79
N VAL A 597 22.61 -7.20 -20.47
CA VAL A 597 22.57 -5.92 -19.74
C VAL A 597 23.83 -5.07 -19.93
N ARG A 598 24.58 -5.26 -21.03
CA ARG A 598 25.96 -4.74 -21.22
C ARG A 598 26.06 -3.21 -21.19
N HIS A 599 24.96 -2.51 -21.42
CA HIS A 599 24.90 -1.05 -21.47
C HIS A 599 23.95 -0.44 -20.43
N LEU A 600 23.37 -1.25 -19.54
CA LEU A 600 22.58 -0.76 -18.40
C LEU A 600 23.47 -0.73 -17.16
N SER A 601 23.25 0.25 -16.30
CA SER A 601 24.09 0.64 -15.19
C SER A 601 23.25 0.89 -13.95
N VAL A 602 23.35 -0.03 -12.99
CA VAL A 602 22.78 0.22 -11.66
C VAL A 602 23.78 1.09 -10.88
N ARG A 603 23.58 2.42 -10.89
CA ARG A 603 24.52 3.36 -10.28
C ARG A 603 24.43 3.40 -8.75
N SER A 604 23.22 3.38 -8.21
CA SER A 604 22.97 3.33 -6.77
C SER A 604 22.48 1.92 -6.37
N ALA A 605 23.22 1.27 -5.47
CA ALA A 605 22.85 -0.03 -4.92
C ALA A 605 21.66 0.08 -3.97
N GLU A 606 21.67 1.11 -3.11
CA GLU A 606 20.60 1.45 -2.17
C GLU A 606 19.27 1.65 -2.88
N HIS A 607 19.22 2.57 -3.85
CA HIS A 607 18.02 2.82 -4.66
C HIS A 607 17.43 1.55 -5.28
N TRP A 608 18.30 0.70 -5.86
CA TRP A 608 17.88 -0.52 -6.53
C TRP A 608 17.33 -1.55 -5.54
N ALA A 609 18.03 -1.76 -4.42
CA ALA A 609 17.59 -2.65 -3.37
C ALA A 609 16.29 -2.17 -2.72
N ASP A 610 16.13 -0.86 -2.56
CA ASP A 610 14.95 -0.22 -1.98
C ASP A 610 13.70 -0.42 -2.83
N ARG A 611 13.78 -0.20 -4.14
CA ARG A 611 12.67 -0.44 -5.08
C ARG A 611 12.14 -1.88 -4.99
N HIS A 612 13.04 -2.85 -4.90
CA HIS A 612 12.66 -4.27 -4.79
C HIS A 612 12.21 -4.66 -3.38
N SER A 613 12.73 -3.98 -2.36
CA SER A 613 12.22 -4.08 -1.00
C SER A 613 10.76 -3.61 -0.92
N LEU A 614 10.43 -2.48 -1.56
CA LEU A 614 9.09 -1.93 -1.57
C LEU A 614 8.07 -2.85 -2.26
N ILE A 615 8.43 -3.51 -3.36
CA ILE A 615 7.50 -4.47 -3.99
C ILE A 615 7.22 -5.70 -3.11
N ILE A 616 8.19 -6.14 -2.29
CA ILE A 616 7.97 -7.19 -1.29
C ILE A 616 6.98 -6.70 -0.20
N ILE A 617 7.13 -5.46 0.27
CA ILE A 617 6.18 -4.83 1.22
C ILE A 617 4.77 -4.77 0.59
N ILE A 618 4.65 -4.37 -0.67
CA ILE A 618 3.36 -4.33 -1.39
C ILE A 618 2.73 -5.72 -1.46
N GLY A 619 3.51 -6.77 -1.76
CA GLY A 619 3.03 -8.16 -1.71
C GLY A 619 2.52 -8.57 -0.33
N LEU A 620 3.24 -8.23 0.74
CA LEU A 620 2.79 -8.50 2.11
C LEU A 620 1.51 -7.73 2.46
N GLY A 621 1.38 -6.50 1.94
CA GLY A 621 0.19 -5.67 2.10
C GLY A 621 -1.03 -6.27 1.44
N GLU A 622 -0.86 -6.84 0.25
CA GLU A 622 -1.92 -7.58 -0.40
C GLU A 622 -2.39 -8.77 0.45
N ALA A 623 -1.46 -9.53 1.06
CA ALA A 623 -1.87 -10.62 1.95
C ALA A 623 -2.70 -10.14 3.16
N VAL A 624 -2.42 -8.95 3.70
CA VAL A 624 -3.24 -8.31 4.75
C VAL A 624 -4.63 -7.95 4.23
N ILE A 625 -4.72 -7.25 3.09
CA ILE A 625 -5.99 -6.81 2.52
C ILE A 625 -6.86 -8.03 2.16
N SER A 626 -6.25 -9.06 1.57
CA SER A 626 -6.89 -10.32 1.19
C SER A 626 -7.44 -11.09 2.39
N MET A 627 -6.69 -11.19 3.49
CA MET A 627 -7.20 -11.74 4.77
C MET A 627 -8.43 -10.99 5.25
N GLY A 628 -8.38 -9.66 5.23
CA GLY A 628 -9.44 -8.84 5.80
C GLY A 628 -10.71 -8.86 4.97
N THR A 629 -10.59 -8.71 3.65
CA THR A 629 -11.74 -8.76 2.72
C THR A 629 -12.48 -10.10 2.76
N ALA A 630 -11.82 -11.20 3.14
CA ALA A 630 -12.43 -12.51 3.29
C ALA A 630 -13.52 -12.58 4.38
N VAL A 631 -13.48 -11.70 5.38
CA VAL A 631 -14.35 -11.71 6.57
C VAL A 631 -15.11 -10.39 6.76
N VAL A 632 -15.01 -9.47 5.81
CA VAL A 632 -15.65 -8.13 5.87
C VAL A 632 -17.17 -8.18 6.10
N TYR A 633 -17.86 -9.20 5.57
CA TYR A 633 -19.31 -9.37 5.72
C TYR A 633 -19.70 -10.41 6.79
N THR A 634 -18.72 -10.94 7.52
CA THR A 634 -18.95 -11.90 8.60
C THR A 634 -18.90 -11.19 9.96
N PRO A 635 -19.74 -11.57 10.96
CA PRO A 635 -19.63 -11.05 12.32
C PRO A 635 -18.25 -11.32 12.91
N VAL A 636 -17.63 -10.30 13.52
CA VAL A 636 -16.34 -10.47 14.19
C VAL A 636 -16.47 -11.52 15.30
N SER A 637 -15.55 -12.49 15.35
CA SER A 637 -15.57 -13.58 16.34
C SER A 637 -14.19 -13.80 16.94
N ALA A 638 -14.11 -14.47 18.10
CA ALA A 638 -12.83 -14.80 18.72
C ALA A 638 -11.90 -15.59 17.78
N ARG A 639 -12.46 -16.41 16.88
CA ARG A 639 -11.73 -17.16 15.84
C ARG A 639 -11.06 -16.24 14.85
N ILE A 640 -11.82 -15.27 14.32
CA ILE A 640 -11.33 -14.30 13.36
C ILE A 640 -10.23 -13.46 14.00
N VAL A 641 -10.41 -13.06 15.27
CA VAL A 641 -9.38 -12.33 16.03
C VAL A 641 -8.11 -13.17 16.15
N VAL A 642 -8.19 -14.41 16.66
CA VAL A 642 -7.01 -15.29 16.78
C VAL A 642 -6.35 -15.56 15.42
N ALA A 643 -7.13 -15.82 14.38
CA ALA A 643 -6.63 -16.05 13.03
C ALA A 643 -5.97 -14.80 12.44
N ALA A 644 -6.51 -13.60 12.69
CA ALA A 644 -5.92 -12.34 12.29
C ALA A 644 -4.55 -12.11 12.97
N PHE A 645 -4.43 -12.44 14.26
CA PHE A 645 -3.14 -12.42 14.97
C PHE A 645 -2.15 -13.44 14.38
N LEU A 646 -2.57 -14.69 14.15
CA LEU A 646 -1.70 -15.74 13.59
C LEU A 646 -1.28 -15.42 12.15
N GLY A 647 -2.20 -14.94 11.30
CA GLY A 647 -1.93 -14.52 9.94
C GLY A 647 -0.98 -13.32 9.88
N THR A 648 -1.21 -12.31 10.71
CA THR A 648 -0.28 -11.18 10.85
C THR A 648 1.09 -11.63 11.34
N ALA A 649 1.15 -12.57 12.29
CA ALA A 649 2.40 -13.12 12.79
C ALA A 649 3.15 -13.96 11.74
N LEU A 650 2.44 -14.69 10.88
CA LEU A 650 3.03 -15.37 9.72
C LEU A 650 3.65 -14.34 8.76
N LEU A 651 2.91 -13.29 8.38
CA LEU A 651 3.42 -12.23 7.51
C LEU A 651 4.61 -11.50 8.14
N ALA A 652 4.59 -11.28 9.45
CA ALA A 652 5.71 -10.73 10.21
C ALA A 652 6.96 -11.64 10.16
N ALA A 653 6.79 -12.96 10.24
CA ALA A 653 7.89 -13.91 10.14
C ALA A 653 8.49 -13.93 8.71
N LEU A 654 7.64 -13.85 7.67
CA LEU A 654 8.09 -13.72 6.27
C LEU A 654 8.84 -12.41 6.06
N TRP A 655 8.31 -11.30 6.58
CA TRP A 655 8.97 -10.00 6.60
C TRP A 655 10.35 -10.11 7.25
N TRP A 656 10.43 -10.72 8.45
CA TRP A 656 11.69 -10.85 9.20
C TRP A 656 12.73 -11.67 8.44
N THR A 657 12.29 -12.73 7.77
CA THR A 657 13.18 -13.62 7.01
C THR A 657 13.94 -12.86 5.92
N TYR A 658 13.31 -11.89 5.25
CA TYR A 658 13.93 -11.07 4.21
C TYR A 658 14.58 -9.80 4.78
N PHE A 659 13.83 -8.96 5.49
CA PHE A 659 14.27 -7.64 5.96
C PHE A 659 15.20 -7.67 7.17
N GLY A 660 15.19 -8.76 7.95
CA GLY A 660 16.05 -8.87 9.12
C GLY A 660 17.54 -8.84 8.74
N TRP A 661 17.91 -9.42 7.59
CA TRP A 661 19.31 -9.51 7.16
C TRP A 661 19.53 -9.52 5.65
N ASP A 662 18.76 -10.31 4.90
CA ASP A 662 19.13 -10.65 3.54
C ASP A 662 18.96 -9.46 2.58
N SER A 663 17.96 -8.59 2.80
CA SER A 663 17.82 -7.35 2.03
C SER A 663 19.07 -6.47 2.15
N THR A 664 19.54 -6.24 3.39
CA THR A 664 20.72 -5.41 3.69
C THR A 664 22.00 -6.06 3.15
N GLU A 665 22.13 -7.38 3.24
CA GLU A 665 23.30 -8.07 2.70
C GLU A 665 23.31 -8.05 1.17
N GLY A 666 22.15 -8.17 0.52
CA GLY A 666 22.01 -8.04 -0.92
C GLY A 666 22.38 -6.63 -1.41
N GLU A 667 22.02 -5.59 -0.66
CA GLU A 667 22.42 -4.21 -0.93
C GLU A 667 23.94 -4.04 -0.80
N ARG A 668 24.54 -4.52 0.30
CA ARG A 668 26.00 -4.49 0.49
C ARG A 668 26.74 -5.22 -0.63
N ALA A 669 26.22 -6.37 -1.06
CA ALA A 669 26.80 -7.14 -2.17
C ALA A 669 26.75 -6.36 -3.49
N LEU A 670 25.67 -5.61 -3.75
CA LEU A 670 25.62 -4.69 -4.90
C LEU A 670 26.59 -3.54 -4.74
N ALA A 671 26.66 -2.92 -3.56
CA ALA A 671 27.52 -1.77 -3.29
C ALA A 671 29.01 -2.12 -3.45
N ALA A 672 29.41 -3.30 -2.98
CA ALA A 672 30.79 -3.80 -3.08
C ALA A 672 31.20 -4.23 -4.50
N ALA A 673 30.24 -4.52 -5.39
CA ALA A 673 30.53 -4.97 -6.75
C ALA A 673 30.88 -3.79 -7.69
N ASP A 674 31.80 -4.04 -8.63
CA ASP A 674 32.04 -3.14 -9.76
C ASP A 674 30.79 -3.02 -10.65
N LEU A 675 30.69 -1.96 -11.46
CA LEU A 675 29.45 -1.64 -12.18
C LEU A 675 28.92 -2.78 -13.06
N ARG A 676 29.79 -3.54 -13.76
CA ARG A 676 29.34 -4.64 -14.62
C ARG A 676 28.83 -5.82 -13.82
N THR A 677 29.56 -6.19 -12.77
CA THR A 677 29.16 -7.26 -11.86
C THR A 677 27.89 -6.88 -11.09
N ARG A 678 27.78 -5.62 -10.65
CA ARG A 678 26.59 -5.06 -10.01
C ARG A 678 25.37 -5.14 -10.90
N THR A 679 25.44 -4.73 -12.17
CA THR A 679 24.28 -4.84 -13.08
C THR A 679 23.87 -6.30 -13.30
N ARG A 680 24.82 -7.23 -13.42
CA ARG A 680 24.51 -8.67 -13.51
C ARG A 680 23.86 -9.20 -12.23
N LEU A 681 24.38 -8.81 -11.07
CA LEU A 681 23.84 -9.19 -9.78
C LEU A 681 22.45 -8.60 -9.57
N ALA A 682 22.22 -7.34 -9.96
CA ALA A 682 20.93 -6.67 -9.93
C ALA A 682 19.90 -7.44 -10.78
N ARG A 683 20.25 -7.83 -12.01
CA ARG A 683 19.38 -8.66 -12.83
C ARG A 683 19.11 -10.02 -12.19
N ASP A 684 20.16 -10.72 -11.78
CA ASP A 684 20.03 -12.11 -11.34
C ASP A 684 19.36 -12.24 -9.97
N ALA A 685 19.77 -11.43 -9.00
CA ALA A 685 19.24 -11.49 -7.64
C ALA A 685 17.92 -10.72 -7.50
N TYR A 686 17.76 -9.59 -8.21
CA TYR A 686 16.58 -8.75 -8.05
C TYR A 686 15.52 -9.00 -9.12
N THR A 687 15.81 -8.83 -10.41
CA THR A 687 14.82 -9.05 -11.48
C THR A 687 14.31 -10.50 -11.53
N TRP A 688 15.19 -11.50 -11.39
CA TRP A 688 14.80 -12.91 -11.53
C TRP A 688 14.35 -13.57 -10.22
N LEU A 689 15.13 -13.43 -9.14
CA LEU A 689 14.86 -14.17 -7.90
C LEU A 689 13.83 -13.50 -6.97
N HIS A 690 13.47 -12.22 -7.18
CA HIS A 690 12.34 -11.63 -6.43
C HIS A 690 10.98 -12.05 -6.99
N LEU A 691 10.87 -12.40 -8.28
CA LEU A 691 9.61 -12.91 -8.83
C LEU A 691 9.06 -14.13 -8.07
N PRO A 692 9.84 -15.21 -7.81
CA PRO A 692 9.33 -16.33 -7.01
C PRO A 692 9.02 -15.93 -5.57
N MET A 693 9.74 -14.96 -4.98
CA MET A 693 9.38 -14.44 -3.65
C MET A 693 7.99 -13.77 -3.68
N VAL A 694 7.76 -12.85 -4.62
CA VAL A 694 6.48 -12.16 -4.78
C VAL A 694 5.38 -13.15 -5.10
N ALA A 695 5.59 -14.09 -6.02
CA ALA A 695 4.64 -15.16 -6.32
C ALA A 695 4.33 -15.99 -5.06
N GLY A 696 5.33 -16.33 -4.25
CA GLY A 696 5.16 -17.00 -2.97
C GLY A 696 4.24 -16.23 -2.02
N ILE A 697 4.44 -14.92 -1.89
CA ILE A 697 3.58 -14.06 -1.06
C ILE A 697 2.15 -13.99 -1.59
N VAL A 698 1.96 -13.88 -2.91
CA VAL A 698 0.60 -13.87 -3.51
C VAL A 698 -0.11 -15.22 -3.31
N LEU A 699 0.61 -16.34 -3.34
CA LEU A 699 0.07 -17.66 -2.98
C LEU A 699 -0.29 -17.76 -1.49
N VAL A 700 0.52 -17.18 -0.61
CA VAL A 700 0.19 -17.02 0.82
C VAL A 700 -1.07 -16.18 0.99
N SER A 701 -1.21 -15.08 0.23
CA SER A 701 -2.42 -14.23 0.22
C SER A 701 -3.67 -15.04 -0.13
N LEU A 702 -3.64 -15.83 -1.21
CA LEU A 702 -4.72 -16.74 -1.60
C LEU A 702 -5.08 -17.72 -0.47
N GLY A 703 -4.06 -18.37 0.11
CA GLY A 703 -4.24 -19.34 1.18
C GLY A 703 -4.83 -18.73 2.45
N LEU A 704 -4.36 -17.55 2.84
CA LEU A 704 -4.87 -16.80 3.98
C LEU A 704 -6.32 -16.30 3.73
N ARG A 705 -6.65 -15.79 2.54
CA ARG A 705 -8.02 -15.38 2.17
C ARG A 705 -9.01 -16.51 2.36
N LYS A 706 -8.70 -17.70 1.84
CA LYS A 706 -9.58 -18.87 1.96
C LYS A 706 -9.62 -19.42 3.38
N THR A 707 -8.50 -19.41 4.10
CA THR A 707 -8.48 -19.77 5.53
C THR A 707 -9.43 -18.88 6.33
N MET A 708 -9.35 -17.55 6.15
CA MET A 708 -10.21 -16.59 6.83
C MET A 708 -11.69 -16.76 6.45
N SER A 709 -12.00 -16.99 5.16
CA SER A 709 -13.37 -17.23 4.68
C SER A 709 -14.01 -18.48 5.33
N VAL A 710 -13.24 -19.56 5.51
CA VAL A 710 -13.71 -20.77 6.19
C VAL A 710 -13.98 -20.50 7.68
N LEU A 711 -13.09 -19.77 8.35
CA LEU A 711 -13.23 -19.44 9.77
C LEU A 711 -14.38 -18.46 10.05
N GLY A 712 -14.76 -17.66 9.06
CA GLY A 712 -15.93 -16.78 9.12
C GLY A 712 -17.27 -17.51 8.99
N SER A 713 -17.31 -18.72 8.41
CA SER A 713 -18.55 -19.44 8.09
C SER A 713 -18.85 -20.67 8.98
N ARG A 714 -17.88 -21.17 9.75
CA ARG A 714 -17.97 -22.45 10.49
C ARG A 714 -17.72 -22.32 12.00
N GLY A 715 -18.09 -23.36 12.78
CA GLY A 715 -17.84 -23.49 14.22
C GLY A 715 -16.36 -23.45 14.66
N PHE A 716 -16.06 -23.21 15.95
CA PHE A 716 -14.68 -23.09 16.48
C PHE A 716 -13.91 -24.40 16.42
N PHE A 717 -14.61 -25.51 16.66
CA PHE A 717 -14.05 -26.86 16.71
C PHE A 717 -14.71 -27.77 15.66
N GLU A 718 -15.05 -27.24 14.48
CA GLU A 718 -15.44 -28.11 13.38
C GLU A 718 -14.21 -28.91 12.92
N LEU A 719 -14.23 -30.19 13.26
CA LEU A 719 -13.27 -31.19 12.84
C LEU A 719 -13.55 -31.58 11.39
N GLY A 720 -12.53 -31.53 10.55
CA GLY A 720 -12.62 -31.93 9.14
C GLY A 720 -11.56 -31.25 8.28
N PRO A 721 -11.28 -31.80 7.09
CA PRO A 721 -10.30 -31.23 6.18
C PRO A 721 -10.72 -29.81 5.75
N PRO A 722 -9.77 -28.92 5.42
CA PRO A 722 -10.08 -27.62 4.86
C PRO A 722 -10.87 -27.82 3.56
N PRO A 723 -12.00 -27.12 3.35
CA PRO A 723 -12.84 -27.31 2.17
C PRO A 723 -12.14 -26.94 0.85
N TYR A 724 -11.01 -26.22 0.93
CA TYR A 724 -10.21 -25.80 -0.21
C TYR A 724 -8.79 -26.39 -0.12
N PRO A 725 -8.58 -27.67 -0.52
CA PRO A 725 -7.27 -28.31 -0.43
C PRO A 725 -6.20 -27.58 -1.26
N LEU A 726 -6.57 -27.00 -2.41
CA LEU A 726 -5.65 -26.19 -3.19
C LEU A 726 -5.24 -24.89 -2.48
N ALA A 727 -6.14 -24.26 -1.71
CA ALA A 727 -5.80 -23.05 -0.98
C ALA A 727 -4.88 -23.36 0.21
N HIS A 728 -5.07 -24.50 0.86
CA HIS A 728 -4.11 -25.03 1.84
C HIS A 728 -2.75 -25.29 1.19
N ALA A 729 -2.73 -25.96 0.04
CA ALA A 729 -1.50 -26.16 -0.73
C ALA A 729 -0.85 -24.83 -1.17
N ALA A 730 -1.63 -23.83 -1.54
CA ALA A 730 -1.13 -22.50 -1.90
C ALA A 730 -0.56 -21.75 -0.69
N LEU A 731 -1.15 -21.88 0.50
CA LEU A 731 -0.62 -21.27 1.73
C LEU A 731 0.79 -21.79 2.04
N PHE A 732 0.93 -23.11 2.18
CA PHE A 732 2.22 -23.74 2.51
C PHE A 732 3.19 -23.67 1.32
N GLY A 733 2.71 -23.92 0.10
CA GLY A 733 3.48 -23.82 -1.14
C GLY A 733 4.00 -22.40 -1.39
N GLY A 734 3.23 -21.38 -1.05
CA GLY A 734 3.64 -19.98 -1.10
C GLY A 734 4.76 -19.66 -0.12
N VAL A 735 4.66 -20.14 1.13
CA VAL A 735 5.76 -20.03 2.12
C VAL A 735 7.00 -20.78 1.62
N LEU A 736 6.86 -21.99 1.08
CA LEU A 736 7.98 -22.75 0.50
C LEU A 736 8.65 -22.00 -0.65
N LEU A 737 7.86 -21.49 -1.59
CA LEU A 737 8.37 -20.76 -2.75
C LEU A 737 9.09 -19.47 -2.32
N TYR A 738 8.55 -18.76 -1.32
CA TYR A 738 9.19 -17.60 -0.72
C TYR A 738 10.52 -17.95 -0.05
N LEU A 739 10.56 -18.99 0.80
CA LEU A 739 11.77 -19.43 1.48
C LEU A 739 12.85 -19.89 0.49
N LEU A 740 12.47 -20.63 -0.55
CA LEU A 740 13.37 -21.03 -1.63
C LEU A 740 13.90 -19.81 -2.39
N GLY A 741 13.04 -18.84 -2.69
CA GLY A 741 13.43 -17.56 -3.31
C GLY A 741 14.44 -16.79 -2.47
N VAL A 742 14.19 -16.63 -1.16
CA VAL A 742 15.14 -15.98 -0.23
C VAL A 742 16.47 -16.71 -0.16
N GLN A 743 16.45 -18.03 -0.10
CA GLN A 743 17.68 -18.83 -0.05
C GLN A 743 18.48 -18.75 -1.35
N ALA A 744 17.80 -18.78 -2.50
CA ALA A 744 18.42 -18.60 -3.81
C ALA A 744 19.00 -17.18 -3.96
N PHE A 745 18.27 -16.16 -3.53
CA PHE A 745 18.72 -14.77 -3.50
C PHE A 745 20.01 -14.63 -2.68
N ARG A 746 20.01 -15.17 -1.46
CA ARG A 746 21.17 -15.16 -0.58
C ARG A 746 22.35 -15.92 -1.16
N TRP A 747 22.11 -17.09 -1.74
CA TRP A 747 23.17 -17.86 -2.38
C TRP A 747 23.77 -17.09 -3.57
N ARG A 748 22.94 -16.40 -4.35
CA ARG A 748 23.39 -15.61 -5.49
C ARG A 748 24.20 -14.36 -5.09
N THR A 749 23.89 -13.74 -3.94
CA THR A 749 24.57 -12.54 -3.45
C THR A 749 25.81 -12.84 -2.61
N THR A 750 25.81 -13.93 -1.83
CA THR A 750 26.87 -14.23 -0.84
C THR A 750 27.63 -15.54 -1.08
N GLY A 751 27.14 -16.40 -1.98
CA GLY A 751 27.67 -17.74 -2.20
C GLY A 751 27.35 -18.74 -1.08
N ARG A 752 26.55 -18.36 -0.07
CA ARG A 752 26.32 -19.17 1.15
C ARG A 752 24.84 -19.38 1.44
N GLY A 753 24.45 -20.62 1.73
CA GLY A 753 23.13 -20.96 2.27
C GLY A 753 23.02 -20.74 3.78
N ARG A 754 21.79 -20.72 4.32
CA ARG A 754 21.53 -20.82 5.76
C ARG A 754 20.89 -22.18 6.10
N PRO A 755 21.56 -23.07 6.86
CA PRO A 755 21.03 -24.40 7.13
C PRO A 755 19.75 -24.37 7.97
N ALA A 756 19.62 -23.42 8.90
CA ALA A 756 18.40 -23.25 9.68
C ALA A 756 17.17 -22.97 8.80
N ARG A 757 17.34 -22.19 7.72
CA ARG A 757 16.28 -21.91 6.75
C ARG A 757 16.01 -23.09 5.84
N GLN A 758 17.01 -23.88 5.47
CA GLN A 758 16.81 -25.14 4.76
C GLN A 758 15.99 -26.12 5.61
N ALA A 759 16.31 -26.23 6.90
CA ALA A 759 15.53 -27.02 7.84
C ALA A 759 14.09 -26.51 7.94
N LEU A 760 13.84 -25.19 8.03
CA LEU A 760 12.48 -24.66 7.98
C LEU A 760 11.77 -25.01 6.67
N THR A 761 12.43 -24.89 5.52
CA THR A 761 11.84 -25.30 4.23
C THR A 761 11.41 -26.76 4.26
N LEU A 762 12.23 -27.66 4.79
CA LEU A 762 11.87 -29.08 4.93
C LEU A 762 10.73 -29.29 5.94
N VAL A 763 10.73 -28.56 7.06
CA VAL A 763 9.64 -28.61 8.07
C VAL A 763 8.32 -28.14 7.45
N VAL A 764 8.29 -27.01 6.75
CA VAL A 764 7.08 -26.51 6.07
C VAL A 764 6.62 -27.49 4.99
N ALA A 765 7.55 -28.12 4.26
CA ALA A 765 7.22 -29.13 3.25
C ALA A 765 6.60 -30.39 3.88
N ALA A 766 7.07 -30.80 5.07
CA ALA A 766 6.48 -31.89 5.82
C ALA A 766 5.12 -31.49 6.44
N LEU A 767 4.98 -30.25 6.92
CA LEU A 767 3.72 -29.75 7.49
C LEU A 767 2.59 -29.71 6.47
N LEU A 768 2.87 -29.46 5.18
CA LEU A 768 1.85 -29.41 4.12
C LEU A 768 0.92 -30.65 4.12
N PRO A 769 1.43 -31.89 3.94
CA PRO A 769 0.59 -33.10 4.01
C PRO A 769 0.11 -33.41 5.43
N LEU A 770 0.94 -33.17 6.47
CA LEU A 770 0.57 -33.48 7.87
C LEU A 770 -0.61 -32.65 8.38
N THR A 771 -0.78 -31.43 7.87
CA THR A 771 -1.85 -30.51 8.29
C THR A 771 -3.06 -30.55 7.36
N ALA A 772 -3.01 -31.29 6.26
CA ALA A 772 -4.09 -31.35 5.27
C ALA A 772 -5.41 -31.92 5.82
N GLY A 773 -5.35 -32.71 6.90
CA GLY A 773 -6.55 -33.23 7.60
C GLY A 773 -6.97 -32.41 8.83
N LEU A 774 -6.23 -31.37 9.19
CA LEU A 774 -6.48 -30.56 10.39
C LEU A 774 -7.43 -29.39 10.10
N SER A 775 -7.97 -28.79 11.17
CA SER A 775 -8.74 -27.54 11.03
C SER A 775 -7.86 -26.41 10.50
N ALA A 776 -8.45 -25.51 9.72
CA ALA A 776 -7.73 -24.42 9.07
C ALA A 776 -7.00 -23.50 10.08
N LEU A 777 -7.59 -23.28 11.26
CA LEU A 777 -6.97 -22.50 12.34
C LEU A 777 -5.73 -23.19 12.91
N LEU A 778 -5.78 -24.51 13.13
CA LEU A 778 -4.65 -25.27 13.66
C LEU A 778 -3.53 -25.38 12.62
N ALA A 779 -3.86 -25.61 11.35
CA ALA A 779 -2.89 -25.59 10.26
C ALA A 779 -2.15 -24.23 10.18
N LEU A 780 -2.90 -23.12 10.23
CA LEU A 780 -2.32 -21.77 10.27
C LEU A 780 -1.45 -21.56 11.52
N ALA A 781 -1.91 -22.01 12.69
CA ALA A 781 -1.16 -21.88 13.94
C ALA A 781 0.17 -22.64 13.89
N LEU A 782 0.18 -23.88 13.38
CA LEU A 782 1.39 -24.70 13.23
C LEU A 782 2.37 -24.08 12.22
N LEU A 783 1.87 -23.56 11.10
CA LEU A 783 2.70 -22.87 10.10
C LEU A 783 3.32 -21.59 10.68
N ALA A 784 2.50 -20.74 11.31
CA ALA A 784 2.97 -19.52 11.95
C ALA A 784 3.99 -19.82 13.07
N ALA A 785 3.72 -20.82 13.91
CA ALA A 785 4.63 -21.25 14.97
C ALA A 785 5.98 -21.74 14.42
N ALA A 786 5.98 -22.53 13.34
CA ALA A 786 7.22 -22.99 12.70
C ALA A 786 8.06 -21.82 12.16
N CYS A 787 7.43 -20.86 11.48
CA CYS A 787 8.11 -19.67 10.97
C CYS A 787 8.63 -18.77 12.11
N LEU A 788 7.82 -18.52 13.15
CA LEU A 788 8.22 -17.72 14.30
C LEU A 788 9.34 -18.38 15.11
N ALA A 789 9.32 -19.71 15.26
CA ALA A 789 10.36 -20.44 15.96
C ALA A 789 11.72 -20.29 15.26
N LEU A 790 11.73 -20.32 13.91
CA LEU A 790 12.94 -20.00 13.15
C LEU A 790 13.38 -18.56 13.40
N THR A 791 12.46 -17.59 13.29
CA THR A 791 12.78 -16.17 13.50
C THR A 791 13.39 -15.94 14.88
N ALA A 792 12.79 -16.51 15.93
CA ALA A 792 13.31 -16.44 17.29
C ALA A 792 14.70 -17.11 17.39
N PHE A 793 14.89 -18.28 16.79
CA PHE A 793 16.18 -18.96 16.76
C PHE A 793 17.28 -18.13 16.07
N GLU A 794 17.00 -17.52 14.92
CA GLU A 794 17.97 -16.67 14.20
C GLU A 794 18.35 -15.43 15.03
N VAL A 795 17.36 -14.77 15.64
CA VAL A 795 17.58 -13.58 16.50
C VAL A 795 18.43 -13.92 17.72
N LEU A 796 18.12 -15.02 18.41
CA LEU A 796 18.86 -15.44 19.60
C LEU A 796 20.32 -15.82 19.26
N ARG A 797 20.53 -16.57 18.18
CA ARG A 797 21.87 -17.03 17.78
C ARG A 797 22.79 -15.89 17.35
N ASP A 798 22.25 -14.87 16.68
CA ASP A 798 23.05 -13.71 16.27
C ASP A 798 23.41 -12.81 17.47
N HIS A 799 22.58 -12.78 18.51
CA HIS A 799 22.97 -12.15 19.79
C HIS A 799 24.13 -12.86 20.48
N GLU A 800 24.12 -14.20 20.51
CA GLU A 800 25.24 -14.97 21.07
C GLU A 800 26.54 -14.66 20.31
N ARG A 801 26.50 -14.61 18.98
CA ARG A 801 27.67 -14.27 18.15
C ARG A 801 28.19 -12.85 18.40
N ALA A 802 27.29 -11.89 18.56
CA ALA A 802 27.67 -10.51 18.89
C ALA A 802 28.29 -10.42 20.30
N ALA A 803 27.84 -11.24 21.25
CA ALA A 803 28.36 -11.28 22.61
C ALA A 803 29.73 -11.97 22.71
N THR A 804 30.03 -12.94 21.84
CA THR A 804 31.31 -13.69 21.86
C THR A 804 32.48 -13.00 21.15
N GLY A 805 32.27 -11.82 20.54
CA GLY A 805 33.29 -11.13 19.75
C GLY A 805 33.61 -11.82 18.41
N PRO A 806 34.36 -11.16 17.49
CA PRO A 806 34.74 -11.78 16.23
C PRO A 806 35.66 -12.98 16.48
N VAL A 807 35.23 -14.16 16.05
CA VAL A 807 36.12 -15.33 15.97
C VAL A 807 37.19 -14.99 14.92
N PRO A 808 38.49 -15.03 15.26
CA PRO A 808 39.54 -14.76 14.28
C PRO A 808 39.40 -15.75 13.12
N SER A 809 39.32 -15.23 11.90
CA SER A 809 39.27 -16.03 10.68
C SER A 809 40.55 -16.88 10.59
N ARG A 810 40.37 -18.21 10.49
CA ARG A 810 41.40 -19.12 9.97
C ARG A 810 41.28 -19.21 8.46
#